data_AF-A0A8H3F2H8-F1
#
_entry.id   AF-A0A8H3F2H8-F1
#
_cell.length_a   1.000
_cell.length_b   1.000
_cell.length_c   1.000
_cell.angle_alpha   90.00
_cell.angle_beta   90.00
_cell.angle_gamma   90.00
#
_symmetry.space_group_name_H-M   'P 1'
#
loop_
_entity.id
_entity.type
_entity.pdbx_description
1 polymer ?
#
loop_
_entity_poly.entity_id
_entity_poly.type
_entity_poly.pdbx_seq_one_letter_code
_entity_poly.pdbx_strand_id
1 'polypeptide(L)'
;MRRPIVRINPNEVHINDPAYYDDVFNIKNAPIEKPFKHAYAFGPYEAALGTIDHNLHRMRRAAVNPFFSRRSVLELMPFLQPVLRNLCKRFDEIALNGTRINLRHAYAALMVDVLEEYSFSRRSDRVLIPDFDKRTFDNVDNAVQFALVTIHFSWLIWPIYYLPDWLMRRASPAMADMINDRDMVFAQIQHIQAGDNKLVGTSGHRSVFHELTSSSLPESEKRPLRLRDEAFVLVTAGGSSTSLFLKTTTYYITANPIVHTRLFADLKTIMHTRDTIPDLLELEKLEYLTAVIQEGLRITHAVSHRLISRFPKTDLTYSNLTDSKKIKIPAGTIVGMTSMIHHENAEIFPQPKLFRPERWLNCDEIQKRRMLKALTPFGRGSRACLGYNLAMAQIYIILAVVFRRFEFDISQIVKERDIDTSRDFLSPRDSSTRSPHSHAPQTPSRLRQSFAPGSPSPEQLIGTHGRQETGTPSPPESPIEFEDDGIYPATHNGEVTGESLEQTRVRGIMVEEHDHAATTENTRLLKDYDHAHYGAETRGSPASSTTGTLRREGSVNSDSGRHPSSVLARLRPVLGRVESWMSISGGYTPENDGNGKNGANDRSFRSWRAYLPYYIPILKWAPQYRLSWLVGDLIAAVTMASFYIPMALSYADNLGHVPAINGLYSFAINPLIYALLGTCPQMVVGPEAPGSLLLGGVVRTSVEKGTAGEDEDFMHARIAGVVTGIAGLTILLSGIFRLGFLDNVLSRPFLRGFISAIGVVIFIDQLIPELGLTRLAKEMGYDHAPALTKLVFLLENIGNAHRLNSIVSISAFVIIMISRTLKSKLQPRLPAVAYIPDRFIVVVLSAILTYAFRWDRQGLAILGEVKASGGSAFQIHWPFDLNHIKHIREALSTAFLIALLGFFESSVAAKALGTESSDPAHGPQGMSLSPNRELVAMGVANFVGGCFMALPAFGGYGRSKVNKSTGGRTPMSSIILSFITMICVFFLVPYFYYLPRGVLSAMVSVVAFSLVEEAPDDIHFFIKVRGWSELMLMFVIFAATIIYSLPLGIVLGIGLSLLRVIRHATKPRIQLLVKVPGTENQFENAEYLARSVDARILGQAVSAVESENDLSSHALIIKIPEPLTFANTGDLRSRLRRLELYGSAAVHPALPRIRQEWQNKTIVFDIHGATSIDASGVQILLEVVSSYAEMGSRVFFCRVPGGPDGKIMTMFERSGIVSTCGGGSAFVKSVDEALRLAAVEADPVV
;
A
#
# COMPACT_ATOMS: atom_id res chain seq x y z
N MET A 1 34.71 -2.35 -8.83
CA MET A 1 33.90 -1.30 -9.48
C MET A 1 34.84 -0.18 -9.94
N ARG A 2 34.57 0.55 -11.03
CA ARG A 2 35.49 1.60 -11.55
C ARG A 2 35.45 2.96 -10.81
N ARG A 3 34.71 3.08 -9.71
CA ARG A 3 34.75 4.25 -8.79
C ARG A 3 34.63 3.77 -7.33
N PRO A 4 35.35 4.37 -6.36
CA PRO A 4 35.34 3.92 -4.96
C PRO A 4 34.16 4.48 -4.14
N ILE A 5 33.59 5.63 -4.52
CA ILE A 5 32.42 6.22 -3.85
C ILE A 5 31.16 6.00 -4.70
N VAL A 6 30.08 5.55 -4.06
CA VAL A 6 28.75 5.38 -4.65
C VAL A 6 27.71 6.15 -3.83
N ARG A 7 27.03 7.13 -4.42
CA ARG A 7 25.89 7.80 -3.77
C ARG A 7 24.66 6.87 -3.80
N ILE A 8 24.07 6.62 -2.63
CA ILE A 8 22.92 5.72 -2.45
C ILE A 8 21.61 6.50 -2.53
N ASN A 9 21.56 7.65 -1.86
CA ASN A 9 20.44 8.59 -1.85
C ASN A 9 21.01 10.02 -1.66
N PRO A 10 20.21 11.10 -1.68
CA PRO A 10 20.73 12.46 -1.59
C PRO A 10 21.69 12.71 -0.41
N ASN A 11 21.48 12.03 0.72
CA ASN A 11 22.18 12.29 1.99
C ASN A 11 23.08 11.12 2.45
N GLU A 12 23.33 10.13 1.59
CA GLU A 12 24.02 8.88 1.95
C GLU A 12 24.98 8.41 0.85
N VAL A 13 26.23 8.13 1.23
CA VAL A 13 27.28 7.62 0.34
C VAL A 13 27.88 6.33 0.90
N HIS A 14 28.19 5.38 0.01
CA HIS A 14 29.00 4.20 0.30
C HIS A 14 30.43 4.44 -0.18
N ILE A 15 31.41 3.98 0.59
CA ILE A 15 32.82 4.03 0.22
C ILE A 15 33.39 2.61 0.25
N ASN A 16 33.81 2.13 -0.91
CA ASN A 16 34.52 0.87 -1.07
C ASN A 16 36.03 1.11 -1.18
N ASP A 17 36.62 1.60 -0.10
CA ASP A 17 38.06 1.78 0.06
C ASP A 17 38.49 1.28 1.46
N PRO A 18 39.19 0.14 1.57
CA PRO A 18 39.68 -0.38 2.85
C PRO A 18 40.69 0.53 3.57
N ALA A 19 41.39 1.42 2.87
CA ALA A 19 42.35 2.34 3.49
C ALA A 19 41.63 3.42 4.31
N TYR A 20 40.53 3.95 3.75
CA TYR A 20 39.69 5.01 4.34
C TYR A 20 38.78 4.53 5.49
N TYR A 21 38.80 3.24 5.82
CA TYR A 21 37.95 2.67 6.87
C TYR A 21 38.19 3.31 8.25
N ASP A 22 39.45 3.61 8.57
CA ASP A 22 39.77 4.27 9.84
C ASP A 22 39.29 5.73 9.84
N ASP A 23 39.27 6.43 8.71
CA ASP A 23 38.78 7.82 8.63
C ASP A 23 37.26 7.92 8.87
N VAL A 24 36.50 6.85 8.61
CA VAL A 24 35.05 6.79 8.86
C VAL A 24 34.69 6.27 10.27
N PHE A 25 35.58 5.53 10.94
CA PHE A 25 35.27 4.81 12.19
C PHE A 25 36.25 4.98 13.36
N ASN A 26 37.38 5.69 13.21
CA ASN A 26 38.39 5.84 14.28
C ASN A 26 38.05 6.98 15.27
N ILE A 27 38.56 6.86 16.50
CA ILE A 27 38.32 7.76 17.65
C ILE A 27 38.91 9.17 17.44
N LYS A 28 39.90 9.32 16.54
CA LYS A 28 40.52 10.61 16.23
C LYS A 28 39.57 11.62 15.55
N ASN A 29 38.47 11.14 14.97
CA ASN A 29 37.54 11.98 14.22
C ASN A 29 36.32 12.40 15.05
N ALA A 30 35.67 13.47 14.59
CA ALA A 30 34.67 14.24 15.35
C ALA A 30 33.43 13.43 15.81
N PRO A 31 32.63 13.95 16.78
CA PRO A 31 31.52 13.23 17.41
C PRO A 31 30.59 12.47 16.45
N ILE A 32 30.67 11.12 16.48
CA ILE A 32 29.94 10.23 15.58
C ILE A 32 28.53 9.95 16.12
N GLU A 33 27.52 10.35 15.36
CA GLU A 33 26.10 10.00 15.55
C GLU A 33 25.73 8.70 14.81
N LYS A 34 24.72 8.00 15.32
CA LYS A 34 24.04 6.90 14.60
C LYS A 34 22.79 7.45 13.91
N PRO A 35 22.62 7.32 12.57
CA PRO A 35 21.45 7.86 11.87
C PRO A 35 20.12 7.32 12.39
N PHE A 36 19.13 8.21 12.57
CA PHE A 36 17.80 7.92 13.12
C PHE A 36 17.19 6.60 12.64
N LYS A 37 17.11 6.39 11.31
CA LYS A 37 16.51 5.18 10.71
C LYS A 37 17.16 3.86 11.16
N HIS A 38 18.45 3.90 11.46
CA HIS A 38 19.24 2.73 11.88
C HIS A 38 19.40 2.63 13.40
N ALA A 39 19.23 3.74 14.13
CA ALA A 39 19.08 3.73 15.58
C ALA A 39 17.82 2.95 16.00
N TYR A 40 16.68 3.25 15.36
CA TYR A 40 15.38 2.64 15.60
C TYR A 40 15.12 1.31 14.86
N ALA A 41 16.15 0.70 14.26
CA ALA A 41 16.02 -0.52 13.44
C ALA A 41 15.47 -1.74 14.19
N PHE A 42 15.69 -1.82 15.51
CA PHE A 42 15.15 -2.88 16.36
C PHE A 42 13.93 -2.42 17.19
N GLY A 43 13.50 -1.17 17.02
CA GLY A 43 12.52 -0.49 17.86
C GLY A 43 13.13 0.65 18.70
N PRO A 44 12.29 1.40 19.46
CA PRO A 44 12.70 2.50 20.33
C PRO A 44 13.23 2.02 21.69
N TYR A 45 14.12 1.02 21.67
CA TYR A 45 14.84 0.58 22.85
C TYR A 45 15.83 1.65 23.29
N GLU A 46 15.84 2.01 24.58
CA GLU A 46 16.74 3.04 25.11
C GLU A 46 18.23 2.59 25.20
N ALA A 47 18.59 1.41 24.69
CA ALA A 47 19.93 0.80 24.79
C ALA A 47 21.08 1.63 24.18
N ALA A 48 22.32 1.38 24.63
CA ALA A 48 23.52 2.01 24.08
C ALA A 48 23.65 1.80 22.56
N LEU A 49 23.38 0.59 22.08
CA LEU A 49 23.38 0.25 20.64
C LEU A 49 22.42 1.10 19.78
N GLY A 50 21.29 1.53 20.36
CA GLY A 50 20.31 2.41 19.71
C GLY A 50 20.62 3.90 19.85
N THR A 51 21.57 4.29 20.70
CA THR A 51 21.74 5.70 21.10
C THR A 51 22.29 6.57 19.96
N ILE A 52 21.49 7.55 19.52
CA ILE A 52 21.83 8.49 18.44
C ILE A 52 22.96 9.42 18.86
N ASP A 53 22.76 10.21 19.93
CA ASP A 53 23.71 11.22 20.40
C ASP A 53 25.06 10.61 20.81
N HIS A 54 26.14 11.34 20.54
CA HIS A 54 27.49 10.91 20.82
C HIS A 54 27.83 10.92 22.31
N ASN A 55 27.40 11.95 23.05
CA ASN A 55 27.78 12.13 24.45
C ASN A 55 27.03 11.16 25.37
N LEU A 56 25.73 10.99 25.14
CA LEU A 56 24.89 9.99 25.81
C LEU A 56 25.37 8.58 25.49
N HIS A 57 25.73 8.28 24.24
CA HIS A 57 26.35 7.00 23.88
C HIS A 57 27.69 6.79 24.62
N ARG A 58 28.55 7.81 24.68
CA ARG A 58 29.84 7.77 25.40
C ARG A 58 29.65 7.51 26.89
N MET A 59 28.69 8.19 27.54
CA MET A 59 28.34 7.99 28.95
C MET A 59 27.86 6.56 29.21
N ARG A 60 26.86 6.11 28.44
CA ARG A 60 26.29 4.75 28.53
C ARG A 60 27.37 3.69 28.33
N ARG A 61 28.19 3.82 27.28
CA ARG A 61 29.31 2.89 27.02
C ARG A 61 30.32 2.90 28.17
N ALA A 62 30.70 4.06 28.70
CA ALA A 62 31.73 4.16 29.75
C ALA A 62 31.36 3.36 31.02
N ALA A 63 30.07 3.28 31.36
CA ALA A 63 29.60 2.48 32.50
C ALA A 63 29.70 0.96 32.25
N VAL A 64 29.45 0.48 31.02
CA VAL A 64 29.45 -0.97 30.71
C VAL A 64 30.81 -1.50 30.22
N ASN A 65 31.68 -0.64 29.68
CA ASN A 65 32.97 -1.04 29.10
C ASN A 65 33.95 -1.75 30.07
N PRO A 66 33.98 -1.49 31.40
CA PRO A 66 34.84 -2.22 32.33
C PRO A 66 34.60 -3.74 32.34
N PHE A 67 33.33 -4.17 32.33
CA PHE A 67 32.94 -5.58 32.35
C PHE A 67 33.41 -6.35 31.11
N PHE A 68 33.58 -5.66 29.98
CA PHE A 68 34.10 -6.26 28.74
C PHE A 68 35.59 -6.01 28.53
N SER A 69 36.31 -5.60 29.59
CA SER A 69 37.77 -5.57 29.61
C SER A 69 38.34 -6.99 29.56
N ARG A 70 39.55 -7.14 29.00
CA ARG A 70 40.26 -8.43 28.93
C ARG A 70 40.49 -9.05 30.32
N ARG A 71 40.66 -8.22 31.36
CA ARG A 71 40.78 -8.68 32.75
C ARG A 71 39.46 -9.30 33.24
N SER A 72 38.35 -8.58 33.14
CA SER A 72 37.04 -9.06 33.61
C SER A 72 36.55 -10.29 32.86
N VAL A 73 36.95 -10.44 31.59
CA VAL A 73 36.69 -11.66 30.80
C VAL A 73 37.53 -12.84 31.30
N LEU A 74 38.80 -12.65 31.69
CA LEU A 74 39.60 -13.71 32.32
C LEU A 74 39.02 -14.12 33.68
N GLU A 75 38.55 -13.16 34.48
CA GLU A 75 37.84 -13.40 35.75
C GLU A 75 36.52 -14.18 35.56
N LEU A 76 35.94 -14.19 34.36
CA LEU A 76 34.72 -14.95 34.00
C LEU A 76 34.99 -16.40 33.54
N MET A 77 36.22 -16.75 33.14
CA MET A 77 36.51 -18.05 32.49
C MET A 77 36.11 -19.30 33.31
N PRO A 78 36.19 -19.34 34.66
CA PRO A 78 35.70 -20.49 35.42
C PRO A 78 34.21 -20.81 35.20
N PHE A 79 33.38 -19.79 34.96
CA PHE A 79 31.93 -19.93 34.80
C PHE A 79 31.51 -20.40 33.41
N LEU A 80 32.38 -20.28 32.41
CA LEU A 80 32.16 -20.87 31.08
C LEU A 80 32.33 -22.40 31.11
N GLN A 81 33.15 -22.95 32.02
CA GLN A 81 33.45 -24.38 32.04
C GLN A 81 32.22 -25.28 32.32
N PRO A 82 31.33 -25.02 33.30
CA PRO A 82 30.17 -25.86 33.54
C PRO A 82 29.19 -25.91 32.35
N VAL A 83 28.93 -24.75 31.72
CA VAL A 83 28.01 -24.66 30.58
C VAL A 83 28.60 -25.36 29.35
N LEU A 84 29.91 -25.25 29.14
CA LEU A 84 30.60 -26.00 28.07
C LEU A 84 30.63 -27.51 28.34
N ARG A 85 30.81 -27.95 29.60
CA ARG A 85 30.68 -29.37 29.98
C ARG A 85 29.27 -29.91 29.72
N ASN A 86 28.23 -29.10 29.99
CA ASN A 86 26.85 -29.46 29.64
C ASN A 86 26.69 -29.62 28.12
N LEU A 87 27.25 -28.71 27.29
CA LEU A 87 27.20 -28.86 25.83
C LEU A 87 27.94 -30.12 25.35
N CYS A 88 29.14 -30.40 25.89
CA CYS A 88 29.88 -31.61 25.57
C CYS A 88 29.07 -32.86 25.93
N LYS A 89 28.48 -32.94 27.14
CA LYS A 89 27.62 -34.06 27.54
C LYS A 89 26.45 -34.27 26.59
N ARG A 90 25.79 -33.18 26.15
CA ARG A 90 24.72 -33.25 25.15
C ARG A 90 25.24 -33.78 23.81
N PHE A 91 26.43 -33.38 23.37
CA PHE A 91 27.05 -33.93 22.15
C PHE A 91 27.44 -35.41 22.31
N ASP A 92 27.92 -35.85 23.48
CA ASP A 92 28.18 -37.25 23.78
C ASP A 92 26.88 -38.09 23.72
N GLU A 93 25.78 -37.61 24.34
CA GLU A 93 24.44 -38.20 24.24
C GLU A 93 23.93 -38.28 22.79
N ILE A 94 24.14 -37.22 22.01
CA ILE A 94 23.67 -37.09 20.62
C ILE A 94 24.45 -38.01 19.68
N ALA A 95 25.76 -38.16 19.89
CA ALA A 95 26.62 -39.06 19.13
C ALA A 95 26.25 -40.53 19.37
N LEU A 96 26.00 -40.93 20.63
CA LEU A 96 25.54 -42.28 20.98
C LEU A 96 24.19 -42.64 20.33
N ASN A 97 23.29 -41.66 20.18
CA ASN A 97 21.96 -41.86 19.60
C ASN A 97 21.90 -41.67 18.06
N GLY A 98 22.99 -41.27 17.41
CA GLY A 98 23.02 -40.98 15.96
C GLY A 98 22.10 -39.83 15.52
N THR A 99 21.67 -38.97 16.46
CA THR A 99 20.67 -37.93 16.21
C THR A 99 21.26 -36.70 15.52
N ARG A 100 20.52 -36.08 14.61
CA ARG A 100 20.94 -34.89 13.85
C ARG A 100 20.64 -33.62 14.65
N ILE A 101 21.57 -32.68 14.69
CA ILE A 101 21.42 -31.38 15.38
C ILE A 101 21.77 -30.19 14.49
N ASN A 102 21.19 -29.02 14.79
CA ASN A 102 21.58 -27.76 14.19
C ASN A 102 22.52 -27.00 15.15
N LEU A 103 23.81 -26.94 14.80
CA LEU A 103 24.84 -26.28 15.59
C LEU A 103 24.58 -24.78 15.82
N ARG A 104 23.76 -24.10 15.00
CA ARG A 104 23.33 -22.70 15.27
C ARG A 104 22.67 -22.59 16.64
N HIS A 105 21.66 -23.42 16.93
CA HIS A 105 20.91 -23.34 18.19
C HIS A 105 21.73 -23.87 19.37
N ALA A 106 22.48 -24.96 19.18
CA ALA A 106 23.34 -25.53 20.22
C ALA A 106 24.42 -24.53 20.70
N TYR A 107 25.08 -23.82 19.77
CA TYR A 107 26.01 -22.75 20.13
C TYR A 107 25.28 -21.50 20.65
N ALA A 108 24.11 -21.14 20.13
CA ALA A 108 23.36 -19.97 20.60
C ALA A 108 22.87 -20.13 22.05
N ALA A 109 22.40 -21.32 22.42
CA ALA A 109 22.04 -21.67 23.79
C ALA A 109 23.23 -21.50 24.75
N LEU A 110 24.40 -22.06 24.41
CA LEU A 110 25.63 -21.88 25.20
C LEU A 110 26.02 -20.40 25.37
N MET A 111 25.92 -19.60 24.31
CA MET A 111 26.24 -18.17 24.39
C MET A 111 25.25 -17.41 25.27
N VAL A 112 23.95 -17.71 25.19
CA VAL A 112 22.93 -17.07 26.02
C VAL A 112 23.06 -17.47 27.48
N ASP A 113 23.26 -18.76 27.80
CA ASP A 113 23.47 -19.22 29.19
C ASP A 113 24.68 -18.53 29.84
N VAL A 114 25.79 -18.37 29.12
CA VAL A 114 26.98 -17.63 29.61
C VAL A 114 26.71 -16.12 29.77
N LEU A 115 25.93 -15.52 28.86
CA LEU A 115 25.57 -14.10 28.94
C LEU A 115 24.54 -13.79 30.03
N GLU A 116 23.60 -14.69 30.31
CA GLU A 116 22.66 -14.59 31.42
C GLU A 116 23.39 -14.70 32.77
N GLU A 117 24.29 -15.68 32.92
CA GLU A 117 25.13 -15.80 34.13
C GLU A 117 25.93 -14.50 34.34
N TYR A 118 26.58 -13.99 33.29
CA TYR A 118 27.39 -12.77 33.44
C TYR A 118 26.55 -11.50 33.70
N SER A 119 25.38 -11.40 33.08
CA SER A 119 24.49 -10.24 33.22
C SER A 119 23.80 -10.18 34.57
N PHE A 120 23.31 -11.32 35.07
CA PHE A 120 22.36 -11.41 36.18
C PHE A 120 22.80 -12.34 37.33
N SER A 121 23.88 -13.10 37.18
CA SER A 121 24.27 -14.21 38.07
C SER A 121 23.17 -15.27 38.21
N ARG A 122 22.57 -15.63 37.06
CA ARG A 122 21.61 -16.72 36.92
C ARG A 122 21.68 -17.29 35.50
N ARG A 123 21.58 -18.62 35.37
CA ARG A 123 21.35 -19.34 34.11
C ARG A 123 19.89 -19.78 33.93
N SER A 124 19.50 -19.94 32.66
CA SER A 124 18.31 -20.70 32.26
C SER A 124 18.62 -22.13 31.79
N ASP A 125 19.90 -22.47 31.67
CA ASP A 125 20.45 -23.77 31.21
C ASP A 125 19.81 -24.25 29.89
N ARG A 126 19.63 -23.33 28.93
CA ARG A 126 19.03 -23.56 27.59
C ARG A 126 19.73 -24.68 26.82
N VAL A 127 21.02 -24.94 27.08
CA VAL A 127 21.78 -26.07 26.52
C VAL A 127 21.17 -27.45 26.87
N LEU A 128 20.47 -27.57 27.99
CA LEU A 128 19.83 -28.82 28.43
C LEU A 128 18.44 -29.05 27.81
N ILE A 129 17.85 -28.03 27.16
CA ILE A 129 16.54 -28.14 26.50
C ILE A 129 16.66 -29.07 25.28
N PRO A 130 15.71 -29.99 25.02
CA PRO A 130 15.86 -31.01 23.97
C PRO A 130 16.17 -30.49 22.55
N ASP A 131 15.62 -29.31 22.18
CA ASP A 131 15.81 -28.66 20.88
C ASP A 131 16.78 -27.46 20.91
N PHE A 132 17.46 -27.24 22.04
CA PHE A 132 18.29 -26.06 22.32
C PHE A 132 17.53 -24.71 22.23
N ASP A 133 16.25 -24.68 22.62
CA ASP A 133 15.38 -23.49 22.59
C ASP A 133 15.27 -22.86 21.20
N LYS A 134 15.13 -23.73 20.18
CA LYS A 134 15.09 -23.33 18.77
C LYS A 134 14.03 -22.26 18.51
N ARG A 135 12.84 -22.38 19.11
CA ARG A 135 11.72 -21.45 18.93
C ARG A 135 12.11 -20.01 19.26
N THR A 136 12.75 -19.77 20.40
CA THR A 136 13.13 -18.42 20.83
C THR A 136 14.19 -17.83 19.91
N PHE A 137 15.17 -18.64 19.50
CA PHE A 137 16.17 -18.23 18.51
C PHE A 137 15.54 -17.91 17.14
N ASP A 138 14.64 -18.75 16.62
CA ASP A 138 13.91 -18.53 15.36
C ASP A 138 13.03 -17.26 15.42
N ASN A 139 12.44 -16.95 16.58
CA ASN A 139 11.65 -15.72 16.79
C ASN A 139 12.53 -14.45 16.72
N VAL A 140 13.65 -14.43 17.44
CA VAL A 140 14.66 -13.34 17.36
C VAL A 140 15.16 -13.18 15.92
N ASP A 141 15.48 -14.30 15.27
CA ASP A 141 15.93 -14.38 13.89
C ASP A 141 14.95 -13.76 12.87
N ASN A 142 13.64 -13.85 13.14
CA ASN A 142 12.60 -13.23 12.33
C ASN A 142 12.39 -11.74 12.66
N ALA A 143 12.54 -11.34 13.93
CA ALA A 143 12.55 -9.93 14.32
C ALA A 143 13.73 -9.16 13.69
N VAL A 144 14.91 -9.78 13.61
CA VAL A 144 16.09 -9.21 12.92
C VAL A 144 15.85 -9.02 11.41
N GLN A 145 15.13 -9.94 10.74
CA GLN A 145 14.76 -9.75 9.33
C GLN A 145 13.84 -8.53 9.11
N PHE A 146 12.93 -8.26 10.06
CA PHE A 146 12.07 -7.08 10.01
C PHE A 146 12.83 -5.76 10.17
N ALA A 147 14.05 -5.79 10.74
CA ALA A 147 14.87 -4.60 10.94
C ALA A 147 15.20 -3.85 9.63
N LEU A 148 15.38 -4.56 8.50
CA LEU A 148 15.54 -3.90 7.19
C LEU A 148 14.26 -3.16 6.76
N VAL A 149 13.09 -3.75 7.00
CA VAL A 149 11.80 -3.09 6.71
C VAL A 149 11.67 -1.81 7.52
N THR A 150 12.05 -1.82 8.80
CA THR A 150 12.04 -0.61 9.64
C THR A 150 13.13 0.41 9.31
N ILE A 151 14.29 -0.01 8.77
CA ILE A 151 15.32 0.91 8.29
C ILE A 151 14.82 1.70 7.08
N HIS A 152 14.09 1.06 6.15
CA HIS A 152 13.53 1.77 5.00
C HIS A 152 12.24 2.53 5.35
N PHE A 153 11.34 1.92 6.12
CA PHE A 153 10.01 2.40 6.47
C PHE A 153 9.86 2.66 7.98
N SER A 154 10.72 3.52 8.55
CA SER A 154 10.83 3.76 10.00
C SER A 154 9.60 4.36 10.69
N TRP A 155 8.50 4.57 9.96
CA TRP A 155 7.19 4.91 10.52
C TRP A 155 6.40 3.66 10.95
N LEU A 156 6.61 2.49 10.31
CA LEU A 156 5.90 1.24 10.59
C LEU A 156 6.15 0.70 12.02
N ILE A 157 7.28 1.06 12.61
CA ILE A 157 7.67 0.55 13.93
C ILE A 157 6.86 1.20 15.06
N TRP A 158 6.43 2.46 14.90
CA TRP A 158 5.75 3.20 15.97
C TRP A 158 4.36 2.62 16.31
N PRO A 159 3.47 2.30 15.35
CA PRO A 159 2.22 1.61 15.65
C PRO A 159 2.42 0.30 16.43
N ILE A 160 3.45 -0.49 16.09
CA ILE A 160 3.76 -1.76 16.77
C ILE A 160 4.11 -1.53 18.25
N TYR A 161 4.85 -0.46 18.57
CA TYR A 161 5.23 -0.11 19.95
C TYR A 161 4.19 0.73 20.70
N TYR A 162 3.15 1.25 20.04
CA TYR A 162 2.01 1.91 20.68
C TYR A 162 0.79 1.01 20.86
N LEU A 163 0.81 -0.22 20.32
CA LEU A 163 -0.22 -1.23 20.57
C LEU A 163 -0.03 -1.84 21.98
N PRO A 164 -1.10 -2.02 22.78
CA PRO A 164 -0.99 -2.62 24.11
C PRO A 164 -0.40 -4.03 24.09
N ASP A 165 0.42 -4.36 25.09
CA ASP A 165 1.11 -5.67 25.15
C ASP A 165 0.15 -6.85 25.11
N TRP A 166 -1.03 -6.77 25.73
CA TRP A 166 -2.05 -7.84 25.69
C TRP A 166 -2.52 -8.14 24.27
N LEU A 167 -2.60 -7.11 23.41
CA LEU A 167 -3.02 -7.23 22.02
C LEU A 167 -1.88 -7.77 21.17
N MET A 168 -0.65 -7.30 21.39
CA MET A 168 0.55 -7.84 20.72
C MET A 168 0.80 -9.32 21.07
N ARG A 169 0.67 -9.68 22.36
CA ARG A 169 0.74 -11.05 22.88
C ARG A 169 -0.33 -11.98 22.27
N ARG A 170 -1.49 -11.46 21.88
CA ARG A 170 -2.56 -12.23 21.20
C ARG A 170 -2.46 -12.21 19.67
N ALA A 171 -1.85 -11.19 19.07
CA ALA A 171 -1.70 -11.04 17.63
C ALA A 171 -0.52 -11.83 17.05
N SER A 172 0.50 -12.18 17.85
CA SER A 172 1.65 -12.97 17.40
C SER A 172 2.29 -13.75 18.56
N PRO A 173 2.37 -15.10 18.49
CA PRO A 173 3.13 -15.89 19.47
C PRO A 173 4.60 -15.48 19.57
N ALA A 174 5.24 -15.17 18.44
CA ALA A 174 6.64 -14.72 18.42
C ALA A 174 6.84 -13.37 19.15
N MET A 175 5.84 -12.48 19.07
CA MET A 175 5.85 -11.22 19.84
C MET A 175 5.49 -11.47 21.31
N ALA A 176 4.60 -12.42 21.61
CA ALA A 176 4.30 -12.82 22.98
C ALA A 176 5.54 -13.34 23.70
N ASP A 177 6.32 -14.19 23.04
CA ASP A 177 7.59 -14.72 23.53
C ASP A 177 8.60 -13.58 23.77
N MET A 178 8.79 -12.67 22.80
CA MET A 178 9.71 -11.53 22.96
C MET A 178 9.27 -10.54 24.06
N ILE A 179 7.96 -10.35 24.28
CA ILE A 179 7.44 -9.54 25.38
C ILE A 179 7.61 -10.29 26.72
N ASN A 180 7.41 -11.60 26.78
CA ASN A 180 7.70 -12.43 27.96
C ASN A 180 9.17 -12.32 28.38
N ASP A 181 10.12 -12.43 27.44
CA ASP A 181 11.55 -12.28 27.71
C ASP A 181 11.87 -10.88 28.28
N ARG A 182 11.28 -9.82 27.70
CA ARG A 182 11.47 -8.44 28.18
C ARG A 182 10.85 -8.21 29.54
N ASP A 183 9.69 -8.79 29.84
CA ASP A 183 9.03 -8.69 31.14
C ASP A 183 9.76 -9.51 32.21
N MET A 184 10.34 -10.66 31.85
CA MET A 184 11.23 -11.43 32.72
C MET A 184 12.49 -10.63 33.09
N VAL A 185 13.17 -10.05 32.09
CA VAL A 185 14.36 -9.19 32.31
C VAL A 185 13.98 -7.94 33.13
N PHE A 186 12.79 -7.37 32.92
CA PHE A 186 12.28 -6.26 33.73
C PHE A 186 12.11 -6.65 35.20
N ALA A 187 11.45 -7.77 35.48
CA ALA A 187 11.25 -8.27 36.84
C ALA A 187 12.59 -8.60 37.53
N GLN A 188 13.54 -9.23 36.81
CA GLN A 188 14.89 -9.48 37.32
C GLN A 188 15.58 -8.18 37.78
N ILE A 189 15.53 -7.12 36.95
CA ILE A 189 16.12 -5.82 37.30
C ILE A 189 15.38 -5.14 38.46
N GLN A 190 14.06 -5.32 38.58
CA GLN A 190 13.32 -4.85 39.75
C GLN A 190 13.74 -5.56 41.05
N HIS A 191 13.99 -6.89 41.03
CA HIS A 191 14.52 -7.60 42.20
C HIS A 191 15.94 -7.14 42.58
N ILE A 192 16.81 -6.92 41.58
CA ILE A 192 18.17 -6.37 41.79
C ILE A 192 18.08 -4.98 42.46
N GLN A 193 17.17 -4.11 41.99
CA GLN A 193 16.95 -2.78 42.56
C GLN A 193 16.24 -2.78 43.92
N ALA A 194 15.44 -3.82 44.22
CA ALA A 194 14.81 -4.00 45.52
C ALA A 194 15.79 -4.54 46.60
N GLY A 195 17.00 -4.96 46.22
CA GLY A 195 17.99 -5.51 47.14
C GLY A 195 17.73 -6.97 47.54
N ASP A 196 16.94 -7.71 46.77
CA ASP A 196 16.48 -9.09 47.02
C ASP A 196 17.60 -10.14 46.78
N ASN A 197 18.84 -9.79 47.11
CA ASN A 197 20.09 -10.33 46.56
C ASN A 197 20.54 -11.66 47.19
N LYS A 198 19.63 -12.63 47.34
CA LYS A 198 19.96 -13.98 47.83
C LYS A 198 20.87 -14.79 46.89
N LEU A 199 20.92 -14.44 45.59
CA LEU A 199 21.69 -15.17 44.56
C LEU A 199 23.14 -14.67 44.39
N VAL A 200 23.44 -13.41 44.76
CA VAL A 200 24.79 -12.83 44.62
C VAL A 200 25.81 -13.54 45.53
N GLY A 201 25.36 -14.03 46.69
CA GLY A 201 26.20 -14.81 47.60
C GLY A 201 26.59 -16.21 47.06
N THR A 202 25.94 -16.69 46.00
CA THR A 202 26.18 -18.03 45.42
C THR A 202 26.94 -18.04 44.10
N SER A 203 26.99 -16.93 43.35
CA SER A 203 27.63 -16.90 42.02
C SER A 203 29.14 -16.63 42.05
N GLY A 204 29.68 -16.05 43.13
CA GLY A 204 31.13 -15.81 43.29
C GLY A 204 31.73 -14.74 42.36
N HIS A 205 30.95 -14.12 41.46
CA HIS A 205 31.38 -13.00 40.62
C HIS A 205 30.36 -11.84 40.71
N ARG A 206 30.78 -10.62 40.34
CA ARG A 206 29.86 -9.50 40.18
C ARG A 206 29.13 -9.61 38.85
N SER A 207 27.81 -9.40 38.84
CA SER A 207 27.02 -9.33 37.60
C SER A 207 26.98 -7.90 37.07
N VAL A 208 26.88 -7.76 35.74
CA VAL A 208 26.87 -6.45 35.05
C VAL A 208 25.75 -5.54 35.58
N PHE A 209 24.53 -6.05 35.73
CA PHE A 209 23.39 -5.21 36.11
C PHE A 209 23.32 -4.84 37.59
N HIS A 210 23.90 -5.63 38.49
CA HIS A 210 24.07 -5.21 39.90
C HIS A 210 24.95 -3.96 39.98
N GLU A 211 26.15 -4.02 39.41
CA GLU A 211 27.13 -2.90 39.48
C GLU A 211 26.67 -1.68 38.67
N LEU A 212 25.88 -1.85 37.60
CA LEU A 212 25.25 -0.72 36.91
C LEU A 212 24.23 0.03 37.77
N THR A 213 23.49 -0.65 38.66
CA THR A 213 22.55 0.05 39.58
C THR A 213 23.29 0.85 40.65
N SER A 214 24.43 0.37 41.15
CA SER A 214 25.31 1.10 42.10
C SER A 214 26.23 2.13 41.43
N SER A 215 26.25 2.20 40.10
CA SER A 215 27.19 3.06 39.34
C SER A 215 26.93 4.57 39.49
N SER A 216 27.90 5.37 39.04
CA SER A 216 27.83 6.83 38.94
C SER A 216 26.99 7.35 37.76
N LEU A 217 26.19 6.49 37.10
CA LEU A 217 25.21 6.94 36.10
C LEU A 217 24.14 7.84 36.74
N PRO A 218 23.60 8.85 36.01
CA PRO A 218 22.45 9.61 36.46
C PRO A 218 21.23 8.71 36.70
N GLU A 219 20.36 9.07 37.65
CA GLU A 219 19.17 8.28 38.00
C GLU A 219 18.20 8.08 36.81
N SER A 220 18.21 8.99 35.83
CA SER A 220 17.48 8.83 34.55
C SER A 220 17.97 7.65 33.71
N GLU A 221 19.24 7.25 33.84
CA GLU A 221 19.84 6.09 33.17
C GLU A 221 19.70 4.79 33.98
N LYS A 222 19.40 4.87 35.29
CA LYS A 222 19.15 3.71 36.16
C LYS A 222 17.70 3.21 36.16
N ARG A 223 16.78 3.87 35.43
CA ARG A 223 15.36 3.46 35.36
C ARG A 223 15.25 1.97 34.95
N PRO A 224 14.39 1.13 35.58
CA PRO A 224 14.34 -0.30 35.26
C PRO A 224 13.96 -0.60 33.80
N LEU A 225 13.11 0.22 33.16
CA LEU A 225 12.81 0.10 31.72
C LEU A 225 14.03 0.33 30.83
N ARG A 226 14.89 1.29 31.23
CA ARG A 226 16.12 1.68 30.54
C ARG A 226 17.18 0.58 30.64
N LEU A 227 17.35 0.02 31.84
CA LEU A 227 18.26 -1.10 32.08
C LEU A 227 17.78 -2.40 31.42
N ARG A 228 16.46 -2.68 31.42
CA ARG A 228 15.87 -3.82 30.70
C ARG A 228 16.22 -3.81 29.23
N ASP A 229 16.08 -2.65 28.57
CA ASP A 229 16.38 -2.53 27.15
C ASP A 229 17.88 -2.67 26.86
N GLU A 230 18.77 -2.28 27.79
CA GLU A 230 20.22 -2.58 27.70
C GLU A 230 20.47 -4.09 27.81
N ALA A 231 19.89 -4.73 28.83
CA ALA A 231 20.14 -6.13 29.17
C ALA A 231 19.62 -7.09 28.07
N PHE A 232 18.43 -6.82 27.54
CA PHE A 232 17.87 -7.54 26.39
C PHE A 232 18.81 -7.45 25.18
N VAL A 233 19.25 -6.24 24.82
CA VAL A 233 20.20 -6.05 23.71
C VAL A 233 21.53 -6.74 23.95
N LEU A 234 22.04 -6.73 25.19
CA LEU A 234 23.32 -7.33 25.57
C LEU A 234 23.32 -8.86 25.41
N VAL A 235 22.29 -9.54 25.91
CA VAL A 235 22.14 -11.00 25.78
C VAL A 235 21.86 -11.40 24.32
N THR A 236 20.87 -10.76 23.67
CA THR A 236 20.46 -11.15 22.30
C THR A 236 21.53 -10.89 21.25
N ALA A 237 22.25 -9.76 21.32
CA ALA A 237 23.29 -9.43 20.33
C ALA A 237 24.54 -10.31 20.47
N GLY A 238 24.92 -10.70 21.70
CA GLY A 238 26.04 -11.61 21.93
C GLY A 238 25.75 -13.05 21.50
N GLY A 239 24.50 -13.51 21.68
CA GLY A 239 24.08 -14.88 21.36
C GLY A 239 24.13 -15.23 19.87
N SER A 240 23.53 -14.40 19.00
CA SER A 240 23.34 -14.76 17.58
C SER A 240 24.59 -14.61 16.70
N SER A 241 25.46 -13.63 16.97
CA SER A 241 26.62 -13.38 16.09
C SER A 241 27.73 -14.42 16.29
N THR A 242 28.00 -14.79 17.54
CA THR A 242 29.08 -15.73 17.89
C THR A 242 28.71 -17.17 17.55
N SER A 243 27.44 -17.56 17.72
CA SER A 243 26.93 -18.87 17.31
C SER A 243 26.92 -19.07 15.79
N LEU A 244 26.63 -18.01 15.01
CA LEU A 244 26.78 -18.02 13.55
C LEU A 244 28.25 -18.18 13.13
N PHE A 245 29.18 -17.43 13.76
CA PHE A 245 30.62 -17.61 13.56
C PHE A 245 31.05 -19.06 13.81
N LEU A 246 30.65 -19.65 14.93
CA LEU A 246 31.01 -21.04 15.27
C LEU A 246 30.41 -22.04 14.28
N LYS A 247 29.12 -21.91 13.92
CA LYS A 247 28.45 -22.78 12.92
C LYS A 247 29.23 -22.83 11.60
N THR A 248 29.55 -21.66 11.05
CA THR A 248 30.21 -21.54 9.75
C THR A 248 31.69 -21.95 9.82
N THR A 249 32.40 -21.61 10.90
CA THR A 249 33.79 -21.99 11.10
C THR A 249 33.93 -23.51 11.34
N THR A 250 33.03 -24.13 12.10
CA THR A 250 32.98 -25.59 12.25
C THR A 250 32.81 -26.27 10.89
N TYR A 251 31.88 -25.81 10.05
CA TYR A 251 31.72 -26.36 8.69
C TYR A 251 33.01 -26.28 7.87
N TYR A 252 33.67 -25.12 7.81
CA TYR A 252 34.88 -24.96 6.98
C TYR A 252 36.10 -25.74 7.50
N ILE A 253 36.19 -26.00 8.81
CA ILE A 253 37.21 -26.90 9.37
C ILE A 253 36.90 -28.34 8.97
N THR A 254 35.68 -28.83 9.19
CA THR A 254 35.30 -30.21 8.88
C THR A 254 35.31 -30.51 7.37
N ALA A 255 34.92 -29.55 6.53
CA ALA A 255 34.97 -29.66 5.08
C ALA A 255 36.40 -29.62 4.49
N ASN A 256 37.43 -29.40 5.31
CA ASN A 256 38.82 -29.40 4.88
C ASN A 256 39.66 -30.33 5.79
N PRO A 257 39.82 -31.62 5.42
CA PRO A 257 40.54 -32.60 6.23
C PRO A 257 41.98 -32.21 6.58
N ILE A 258 42.65 -31.39 5.76
CA ILE A 258 44.01 -30.89 6.03
C ILE A 258 43.97 -29.90 7.20
N VAL A 259 43.03 -28.95 7.18
CA VAL A 259 42.83 -27.98 8.28
C VAL A 259 42.38 -28.69 9.54
N HIS A 260 41.43 -29.64 9.45
CA HIS A 260 40.98 -30.45 10.58
C HIS A 260 42.15 -31.19 11.25
N THR A 261 42.92 -31.95 10.47
CA THR A 261 44.06 -32.74 10.98
C THR A 261 45.14 -31.85 11.60
N ARG A 262 45.46 -30.72 10.96
CA ARG A 262 46.47 -29.78 11.45
C ARG A 262 46.02 -29.05 12.72
N LEU A 263 44.76 -28.64 12.80
CA LEU A 263 44.17 -28.04 14.00
C LEU A 263 44.11 -29.06 15.15
N PHE A 264 43.72 -30.31 14.89
CA PHE A 264 43.71 -31.37 15.89
C PHE A 264 45.12 -31.64 16.46
N ALA A 265 46.14 -31.65 15.59
CA ALA A 265 47.53 -31.79 16.00
C ALA A 265 48.02 -30.61 16.85
N ASP A 266 47.70 -29.37 16.45
CA ASP A 266 48.01 -28.13 17.18
C ASP A 266 47.37 -28.14 18.58
N LEU A 267 46.06 -28.43 18.67
CA LEU A 267 45.32 -28.55 19.94
C LEU A 267 45.86 -29.65 20.85
N LYS A 268 46.35 -30.77 20.31
CA LYS A 268 46.91 -31.89 21.09
C LYS A 268 48.18 -31.51 21.87
N THR A 269 48.89 -30.46 21.44
CA THR A 269 50.11 -29.98 22.14
C THR A 269 49.81 -29.46 23.55
N ILE A 270 48.64 -28.86 23.76
CA ILE A 270 48.19 -28.32 25.06
C ILE A 270 47.14 -29.25 25.69
N MET A 271 46.16 -29.70 24.91
CA MET A 271 45.09 -30.58 25.39
C MET A 271 45.53 -32.05 25.32
N HIS A 272 46.32 -32.49 26.31
CA HIS A 272 46.79 -33.87 26.38
C HIS A 272 45.63 -34.88 26.52
N THR A 273 44.60 -34.58 27.32
CA THR A 273 43.39 -35.42 27.46
C THR A 273 42.21 -34.88 26.65
N ARG A 274 41.10 -35.63 26.55
CA ARG A 274 39.85 -35.19 25.89
C ARG A 274 38.94 -34.35 26.79
N ASP A 275 39.14 -34.39 28.11
CA ASP A 275 38.24 -33.77 29.11
C ASP A 275 38.85 -32.55 29.82
N THR A 276 40.16 -32.31 29.65
CA THR A 276 40.85 -31.09 30.07
C THR A 276 40.38 -29.89 29.23
N ILE A 277 39.70 -28.93 29.88
CA ILE A 277 39.48 -27.59 29.33
C ILE A 277 40.74 -26.76 29.63
N PRO A 278 41.50 -26.30 28.62
CA PRO A 278 42.75 -25.55 28.81
C PRO A 278 42.50 -24.09 29.18
N ASP A 279 43.55 -23.39 29.62
CA ASP A 279 43.47 -21.94 29.86
C ASP A 279 43.49 -21.11 28.57
N LEU A 280 42.83 -19.96 28.61
CA LEU A 280 42.75 -19.03 27.47
C LEU A 280 44.13 -18.48 27.07
N LEU A 281 45.01 -18.18 28.03
CA LEU A 281 46.35 -17.65 27.76
C LEU A 281 47.30 -18.73 27.22
N GLU A 282 46.89 -19.99 27.21
CA GLU A 282 47.59 -21.07 26.51
C GLU A 282 47.06 -21.24 25.10
N LEU A 283 45.73 -21.25 24.91
CA LEU A 283 45.10 -21.31 23.58
C LEU A 283 45.45 -20.12 22.68
N GLU A 284 45.60 -18.91 23.22
CA GLU A 284 46.01 -17.73 22.44
C GLU A 284 47.46 -17.83 21.89
N LYS A 285 48.30 -18.73 22.43
CA LYS A 285 49.66 -18.99 21.92
C LYS A 285 49.67 -19.91 20.70
N LEU A 286 48.57 -20.63 20.44
CA LEU A 286 48.46 -21.53 19.29
C LEU A 286 48.29 -20.71 18.01
N GLU A 287 49.36 -20.65 17.21
CA GLU A 287 49.38 -19.87 15.97
C GLU A 287 48.38 -20.41 14.93
N TYR A 288 48.20 -21.72 14.83
CA TYR A 288 47.30 -22.31 13.83
C TYR A 288 45.83 -22.17 14.24
N LEU A 289 45.48 -22.44 15.50
CA LEU A 289 44.15 -22.08 16.04
C LEU A 289 43.83 -20.59 15.83
N THR A 290 44.78 -19.70 16.09
CA THR A 290 44.63 -18.26 15.88
C THR A 290 44.41 -17.91 14.39
N ALA A 291 45.15 -18.55 13.48
CA ALA A 291 44.99 -18.38 12.03
C ALA A 291 43.63 -18.91 11.52
N VAL A 292 43.14 -20.04 12.07
CA VAL A 292 41.81 -20.59 11.79
C VAL A 292 40.71 -19.63 12.24
N ILE A 293 40.85 -19.03 13.42
CA ILE A 293 39.89 -18.03 13.94
C ILE A 293 39.90 -16.76 13.07
N GLN A 294 41.06 -16.25 12.67
CA GLN A 294 41.17 -15.08 11.79
C GLN A 294 40.53 -15.32 10.42
N GLU A 295 40.69 -16.52 9.85
CA GLU A 295 40.04 -16.90 8.58
C GLU A 295 38.52 -17.11 8.73
N GLY A 296 38.07 -17.73 9.83
CA GLY A 296 36.63 -17.86 10.16
C GLY A 296 35.94 -16.51 10.32
N LEU A 297 36.63 -15.56 10.95
CA LEU A 297 36.15 -14.19 11.17
C LEU A 297 36.07 -13.41 9.85
N ARG A 298 36.98 -13.70 8.92
CA ARG A 298 36.99 -13.12 7.57
C ARG A 298 35.84 -13.66 6.71
N ILE A 299 35.57 -14.97 6.73
CA ILE A 299 34.62 -15.62 5.80
C ILE A 299 33.16 -15.60 6.27
N THR A 300 32.88 -15.52 7.57
CA THR A 300 31.49 -15.69 8.07
C THR A 300 30.62 -14.43 7.95
N HIS A 301 31.22 -13.25 7.86
CA HIS A 301 30.53 -11.95 7.70
C HIS A 301 29.30 -11.77 8.63
N ALA A 302 29.45 -12.03 9.94
CA ALA A 302 28.34 -12.11 10.90
C ALA A 302 27.42 -10.87 10.96
N VAL A 303 27.90 -9.71 10.50
CA VAL A 303 27.06 -8.60 10.04
C VAL A 303 27.36 -8.36 8.56
N SER A 304 26.36 -8.59 7.71
CA SER A 304 26.45 -8.46 6.24
C SER A 304 26.13 -7.05 5.75
N HIS A 305 25.26 -6.33 6.47
CA HIS A 305 24.84 -4.98 6.09
C HIS A 305 25.94 -3.94 6.32
N ARG A 306 25.76 -2.81 5.63
CA ARG A 306 26.58 -1.59 5.71
C ARG A 306 26.68 -1.10 7.16
N LEU A 307 27.90 -0.96 7.68
CA LEU A 307 28.20 -0.15 8.86
C LEU A 307 28.17 1.32 8.45
N ILE A 308 27.63 2.21 9.29
CA ILE A 308 27.44 3.62 8.94
C ILE A 308 27.78 4.57 10.09
N SER A 309 28.27 5.76 9.71
CA SER A 309 28.57 6.90 10.58
C SER A 309 27.87 8.15 10.07
N ARG A 310 27.52 9.09 10.97
CA ARG A 310 27.13 10.46 10.62
C ARG A 310 27.97 11.45 11.43
N PHE A 311 28.51 12.45 10.74
CA PHE A 311 29.36 13.50 11.31
C PHE A 311 28.61 14.84 11.26
N PRO A 312 27.84 15.23 12.30
CA PRO A 312 26.86 16.32 12.22
C PRO A 312 27.49 17.72 12.06
N LYS A 313 28.77 17.91 12.42
CA LYS A 313 29.46 19.21 12.44
C LYS A 313 30.83 19.20 11.74
N THR A 314 31.12 18.17 10.94
CA THR A 314 32.46 17.97 10.39
C THR A 314 32.39 17.42 8.98
N ASP A 315 32.97 18.17 8.05
CA ASP A 315 33.18 17.72 6.68
C ASP A 315 34.29 16.66 6.65
N LEU A 316 34.08 15.57 5.92
CA LEU A 316 35.12 14.60 5.63
C LEU A 316 35.76 14.90 4.28
N THR A 317 37.05 14.60 4.14
CA THR A 317 37.76 14.67 2.84
C THR A 317 38.22 13.28 2.45
N TYR A 318 37.77 12.80 1.31
CA TYR A 318 38.28 11.59 0.69
C TYR A 318 39.35 11.94 -0.34
N SER A 319 40.47 11.22 -0.32
CA SER A 319 41.54 11.33 -1.30
C SER A 319 42.12 9.95 -1.55
N ASN A 320 42.00 9.47 -2.79
CA ASN A 320 42.61 8.21 -3.20
C ASN A 320 44.10 8.43 -3.53
N LEU A 321 44.91 7.39 -3.41
CA LEU A 321 46.30 7.38 -3.88
C LEU A 321 46.41 7.44 -5.42
N THR A 322 45.35 7.05 -6.13
CA THR A 322 45.32 6.95 -7.61
C THR A 322 44.52 8.04 -8.33
N ASP A 323 43.84 8.94 -7.61
CA ASP A 323 43.01 9.99 -8.20
C ASP A 323 43.27 11.31 -7.46
N SER A 324 43.85 12.29 -8.17
CA SER A 324 44.34 13.55 -7.58
C SER A 324 43.22 14.50 -7.13
N LYS A 325 41.95 14.15 -7.38
CA LYS A 325 40.78 14.93 -6.95
C LYS A 325 40.36 14.59 -5.52
N LYS A 326 40.66 15.49 -4.58
CA LYS A 326 40.11 15.46 -3.22
C LYS A 326 38.60 15.68 -3.27
N ILE A 327 37.82 14.70 -2.81
CA ILE A 327 36.35 14.77 -2.75
C ILE A 327 35.94 15.19 -1.34
N LYS A 328 35.30 16.36 -1.21
CA LYS A 328 34.72 16.84 0.05
C LYS A 328 33.33 16.23 0.25
N ILE A 329 33.14 15.57 1.38
CA ILE A 329 31.86 15.00 1.84
C ILE A 329 31.30 15.93 2.92
N PRO A 330 30.17 16.63 2.69
CA PRO A 330 29.66 17.63 3.63
C PRO A 330 29.24 17.06 4.98
N ALA A 331 29.37 17.86 6.03
CA ALA A 331 28.82 17.61 7.36
C ALA A 331 27.32 17.22 7.30
N GLY A 332 26.90 16.33 8.19
CA GLY A 332 25.55 15.79 8.26
C GLY A 332 25.25 14.64 7.30
N THR A 333 26.09 14.41 6.27
CA THR A 333 26.02 13.26 5.36
C THR A 333 26.22 11.94 6.11
N ILE A 334 25.51 10.90 5.69
CA ILE A 334 25.71 9.53 6.17
C ILE A 334 26.77 8.86 5.29
N VAL A 335 27.83 8.33 5.91
CA VAL A 335 28.88 7.55 5.23
C VAL A 335 28.78 6.10 5.66
N GLY A 336 28.72 5.19 4.70
CA GLY A 336 28.62 3.76 4.92
C GLY A 336 29.73 2.95 4.25
N MET A 337 30.11 1.84 4.87
CA MET A 337 31.11 0.89 4.37
C MET A 337 30.70 -0.53 4.76
N THR A 338 31.16 -1.57 4.05
CA THR A 338 30.68 -2.94 4.27
C THR A 338 31.83 -3.90 4.56
N SER A 339 31.81 -4.47 5.76
CA SER A 339 32.70 -5.55 6.25
C SER A 339 32.94 -6.62 5.17
N MET A 340 31.86 -7.23 4.68
CA MET A 340 31.91 -8.28 3.65
C MET A 340 32.73 -7.88 2.42
N ILE A 341 32.51 -6.69 1.87
CA ILE A 341 33.21 -6.22 0.65
C ILE A 341 34.71 -6.02 0.92
N HIS A 342 35.10 -5.59 2.12
CA HIS A 342 36.51 -5.50 2.51
C HIS A 342 37.14 -6.88 2.76
N HIS A 343 36.40 -7.83 3.33
CA HIS A 343 36.86 -9.19 3.66
C HIS A 343 36.91 -10.12 2.44
N GLU A 344 36.14 -9.81 1.40
CA GLU A 344 36.18 -10.43 0.07
C GLU A 344 37.14 -9.71 -0.92
N ASN A 345 37.82 -8.62 -0.54
CA ASN A 345 38.70 -7.91 -1.47
C ASN A 345 39.96 -8.74 -1.80
N ALA A 346 40.03 -9.23 -3.05
CA ALA A 346 41.11 -10.06 -3.57
C ALA A 346 42.50 -9.39 -3.55
N GLU A 347 42.59 -8.06 -3.58
CA GLU A 347 43.86 -7.31 -3.49
C GLU A 347 44.50 -7.37 -2.09
N ILE A 348 43.69 -7.69 -1.07
CA ILE A 348 44.11 -7.81 0.33
C ILE A 348 44.12 -9.28 0.75
N PHE A 349 43.13 -10.05 0.30
CA PHE A 349 42.94 -11.46 0.61
C PHE A 349 42.95 -12.29 -0.70
N PRO A 350 44.13 -12.67 -1.23
CA PRO A 350 44.22 -13.47 -2.46
C PRO A 350 43.41 -14.77 -2.36
N GLN A 351 42.64 -15.11 -3.39
CA GLN A 351 41.64 -16.20 -3.34
C GLN A 351 40.68 -16.04 -2.13
N PRO A 352 39.85 -14.98 -2.08
CA PRO A 352 39.08 -14.62 -0.89
C PRO A 352 37.96 -15.62 -0.55
N LYS A 353 37.46 -16.38 -1.54
CA LYS A 353 36.42 -17.40 -1.35
C LYS A 353 36.94 -18.75 -0.86
N LEU A 354 38.27 -18.92 -0.78
CA LEU A 354 38.90 -20.12 -0.23
C LEU A 354 39.18 -19.92 1.26
N PHE A 355 38.72 -20.85 2.10
CA PHE A 355 39.09 -20.92 3.50
C PHE A 355 40.51 -21.49 3.64
N ARG A 356 41.49 -20.62 3.91
CA ARG A 356 42.91 -20.98 3.95
C ARG A 356 43.64 -20.32 5.14
N PRO A 357 43.60 -20.92 6.35
CA PRO A 357 44.29 -20.41 7.54
C PRO A 357 45.77 -20.08 7.31
N GLU A 358 46.45 -20.84 6.46
CA GLU A 358 47.85 -20.65 6.08
C GLU A 358 48.17 -19.24 5.58
N ARG A 359 47.18 -18.47 5.07
CA ARG A 359 47.40 -17.08 4.64
C ARG A 359 47.89 -16.16 5.76
N TRP A 360 47.60 -16.47 7.03
CA TRP A 360 47.95 -15.65 8.19
C TRP A 360 49.34 -15.98 8.77
N LEU A 361 49.93 -17.10 8.33
CA LEU A 361 51.24 -17.60 8.73
C LEU A 361 52.27 -17.42 7.60
N ASN A 362 51.91 -17.84 6.39
CA ASN A 362 52.76 -17.83 5.20
C ASN A 362 52.62 -16.50 4.44
N CYS A 363 52.90 -15.37 5.09
CA CYS A 363 52.81 -14.03 4.49
C CYS A 363 53.82 -13.05 5.11
N ASP A 364 54.24 -12.06 4.32
CA ASP A 364 55.14 -11.00 4.79
C ASP A 364 54.48 -10.17 5.90
N GLU A 365 55.26 -9.69 6.85
CA GLU A 365 54.77 -8.88 7.99
C GLU A 365 54.01 -7.62 7.53
N ILE A 366 54.36 -7.04 6.37
CA ILE A 366 53.63 -5.92 5.74
C ILE A 366 52.25 -6.38 5.26
N GLN A 367 52.16 -7.56 4.62
CA GLN A 367 50.90 -8.14 4.16
C GLN A 367 50.03 -8.58 5.34
N LYS A 368 50.61 -9.19 6.36
CA LYS A 368 49.96 -9.57 7.63
C LYS A 368 49.30 -8.36 8.28
N ARG A 369 50.03 -7.25 8.41
CA ARG A 369 49.49 -5.96 8.89
C ARG A 369 48.38 -5.41 7.99
N ARG A 370 48.49 -5.48 6.66
CA ARG A 370 47.44 -5.05 5.72
C ARG A 370 46.15 -5.89 5.86
N MET A 371 46.28 -7.21 5.99
CA MET A 371 45.15 -8.13 6.20
C MET A 371 44.47 -7.91 7.55
N LEU A 372 45.24 -7.81 8.65
CA LEU A 372 44.71 -7.47 9.97
C LEU A 372 44.06 -6.07 9.99
N LYS A 373 44.58 -5.11 9.22
CA LYS A 373 43.96 -3.79 9.06
C LYS A 373 42.63 -3.84 8.29
N ALA A 374 42.44 -4.76 7.34
CA ALA A 374 41.15 -4.95 6.67
C ALA A 374 40.16 -5.80 7.47
N LEU A 375 40.65 -6.72 8.32
CA LEU A 375 39.80 -7.57 9.17
C LEU A 375 39.07 -6.71 10.22
N THR A 376 37.77 -6.58 10.02
CA THR A 376 36.88 -5.60 10.70
C THR A 376 35.54 -6.20 11.20
N PRO A 377 35.43 -7.50 11.58
CA PRO A 377 34.14 -8.12 11.93
C PRO A 377 33.46 -7.50 13.17
N PHE A 378 34.24 -6.87 14.06
CA PHE A 378 33.75 -6.21 15.27
C PHE A 378 33.60 -4.68 15.13
N GLY A 379 33.81 -4.11 13.92
CA GLY A 379 33.87 -2.66 13.71
C GLY A 379 35.13 -2.01 14.31
N ARG A 380 35.17 -0.67 14.36
CA ARG A 380 36.25 0.11 15.00
C ARG A 380 35.76 1.33 15.78
N GLY A 381 36.66 1.85 16.61
CA GLY A 381 36.54 3.08 17.37
C GLY A 381 35.39 3.13 18.37
N SER A 382 34.84 4.33 18.57
CA SER A 382 33.90 4.63 19.68
C SER A 382 32.62 3.79 19.65
N ARG A 383 32.23 3.26 18.48
CA ARG A 383 31.05 2.40 18.27
C ARG A 383 31.40 0.94 17.87
N ALA A 384 32.66 0.51 18.07
CA ALA A 384 33.05 -0.91 17.92
C ALA A 384 32.24 -1.84 18.85
N CYS A 385 32.16 -3.13 18.54
CA CYS A 385 31.50 -4.13 19.39
C CYS A 385 32.01 -4.05 20.84
N LEU A 386 31.07 -4.08 21.80
CA LEU A 386 31.37 -4.08 23.23
C LEU A 386 31.99 -5.43 23.65
N GLY A 387 31.39 -6.53 23.20
CA GLY A 387 31.73 -7.89 23.62
C GLY A 387 32.99 -8.50 22.99
N TYR A 388 33.89 -7.72 22.37
CA TYR A 388 35.03 -8.26 21.61
C TYR A 388 35.87 -9.27 22.39
N ASN A 389 36.35 -8.90 23.58
CA ASN A 389 37.20 -9.79 24.40
C ASN A 389 36.46 -11.07 24.82
N LEU A 390 35.16 -10.96 25.15
CA LEU A 390 34.33 -12.10 25.57
C LEU A 390 34.08 -13.06 24.39
N ALA A 391 33.71 -12.53 23.23
CA ALA A 391 33.48 -13.32 22.03
C ALA A 391 34.76 -14.06 21.59
N MET A 392 35.92 -13.40 21.62
CA MET A 392 37.21 -14.06 21.33
C MET A 392 37.51 -15.18 22.34
N ALA A 393 37.35 -14.93 23.65
CA ALA A 393 37.56 -15.93 24.69
C ALA A 393 36.67 -17.17 24.52
N GLN A 394 35.37 -16.95 24.28
CA GLN A 394 34.41 -18.00 23.95
C GLN A 394 34.82 -18.78 22.70
N ILE A 395 35.22 -18.08 21.62
CA ILE A 395 35.63 -18.68 20.35
C ILE A 395 36.85 -19.59 20.51
N TYR A 396 37.92 -19.14 21.19
CA TYR A 396 39.12 -19.94 21.43
C TYR A 396 38.79 -21.24 22.18
N ILE A 397 38.11 -21.13 23.33
CA ILE A 397 37.84 -22.29 24.19
C ILE A 397 36.86 -23.26 23.54
N ILE A 398 35.80 -22.77 22.90
CA ILE A 398 34.77 -23.64 22.29
C ILE A 398 35.35 -24.39 21.09
N LEU A 399 36.07 -23.73 20.17
CA LEU A 399 36.68 -24.43 19.03
C LEU A 399 37.71 -25.46 19.49
N ALA A 400 38.53 -25.12 20.50
CA ALA A 400 39.50 -26.05 21.07
C ALA A 400 38.84 -27.29 21.68
N VAL A 401 37.89 -27.11 22.60
CA VAL A 401 37.23 -28.23 23.30
C VAL A 401 36.37 -29.07 22.36
N VAL A 402 35.67 -28.44 21.41
CA VAL A 402 34.83 -29.17 20.45
C VAL A 402 35.67 -30.03 19.52
N PHE A 403 36.63 -29.46 18.78
CA PHE A 403 37.42 -30.23 17.81
C PHE A 403 38.42 -31.20 18.47
N ARG A 404 38.76 -31.02 19.74
CA ARG A 404 39.60 -31.98 20.48
C ARG A 404 38.84 -33.25 20.92
N ARG A 405 37.50 -33.19 20.98
CA ARG A 405 36.59 -34.26 21.44
C ARG A 405 35.80 -34.92 20.31
N PHE A 406 35.25 -34.10 19.40
CA PHE A 406 34.18 -34.49 18.47
C PHE A 406 34.60 -34.32 17.01
N GLU A 407 34.19 -35.27 16.18
CA GLU A 407 34.20 -35.17 14.74
C GLU A 407 32.74 -35.00 14.26
N PHE A 408 32.54 -34.33 13.11
CA PHE A 408 31.21 -34.04 12.58
C PHE A 408 31.02 -34.67 11.20
N ASP A 409 29.88 -35.33 10.98
CA ASP A 409 29.42 -35.64 9.62
C ASP A 409 28.75 -34.41 9.01
N ILE A 410 29.13 -34.09 7.77
CA ILE A 410 28.57 -32.99 6.97
C ILE A 410 27.91 -33.48 5.67
N SER A 411 27.73 -34.79 5.49
CA SER A 411 27.19 -35.46 4.30
C SER A 411 25.86 -34.90 3.76
N GLN A 412 25.08 -34.25 4.62
CA GLN A 412 23.74 -33.70 4.32
C GLN A 412 23.72 -32.16 4.19
N ILE A 413 24.86 -31.50 4.42
CA ILE A 413 25.00 -30.05 4.35
C ILE A 413 25.30 -29.65 2.91
N VAL A 414 24.42 -28.84 2.32
CA VAL A 414 24.62 -28.27 0.98
C VAL A 414 25.13 -26.86 1.17
N LYS A 415 26.35 -26.56 0.71
CA LYS A 415 27.06 -25.31 1.00
C LYS A 415 26.26 -24.06 0.60
N GLU A 416 25.71 -24.08 -0.61
CA GLU A 416 24.89 -23.02 -1.22
C GLU A 416 23.52 -22.88 -0.52
N ARG A 417 23.11 -23.92 0.22
CA ARG A 417 21.88 -23.97 0.99
C ARG A 417 22.08 -23.47 2.42
N ASP A 418 23.11 -23.95 3.12
CA ASP A 418 23.18 -23.89 4.59
C ASP A 418 24.32 -23.00 5.12
N ILE A 419 25.26 -22.60 4.25
CA ILE A 419 26.51 -21.90 4.64
C ILE A 419 26.66 -20.56 3.92
N ASP A 420 26.58 -20.55 2.58
CA ASP A 420 26.85 -19.36 1.77
C ASP A 420 25.77 -18.27 1.98
N THR A 421 26.19 -17.00 2.02
CA THR A 421 25.30 -15.86 2.23
C THR A 421 24.50 -15.56 0.96
N SER A 422 23.21 -15.94 0.95
CA SER A 422 22.28 -15.68 -0.15
C SER A 422 21.64 -14.28 -0.10
N ARG A 423 21.42 -13.75 1.11
CA ARG A 423 20.61 -12.55 1.38
C ARG A 423 21.21 -11.78 2.56
N ASP A 424 21.29 -10.46 2.44
CA ASP A 424 21.57 -9.54 3.54
C ASP A 424 20.26 -9.23 4.28
N PHE A 425 20.21 -9.54 5.58
CA PHE A 425 19.15 -9.16 6.51
C PHE A 425 19.75 -8.62 7.81
N LEU A 426 20.79 -7.76 7.69
CA LEU A 426 21.66 -7.29 8.78
C LEU A 426 22.53 -8.40 9.38
N SER A 427 21.94 -9.53 9.77
CA SER A 427 22.61 -10.85 9.79
C SER A 427 22.54 -11.46 8.38
N PRO A 428 23.59 -12.15 7.90
CA PRO A 428 23.50 -12.90 6.66
C PRO A 428 22.51 -14.06 6.76
N ARG A 429 21.89 -14.41 5.63
CA ARG A 429 20.99 -15.56 5.49
C ARG A 429 21.43 -16.51 4.40
N ASP A 430 21.47 -17.78 4.77
CA ASP A 430 21.58 -18.94 3.89
C ASP A 430 20.33 -19.09 2.99
N SER A 431 20.26 -20.11 2.13
CA SER A 431 19.04 -20.39 1.33
C SER A 431 18.17 -21.53 1.87
N SER A 432 18.62 -22.23 2.92
CA SER A 432 17.84 -23.22 3.70
C SER A 432 16.59 -22.59 4.33
N THR A 433 16.70 -21.32 4.75
CA THR A 433 15.59 -20.51 5.27
C THR A 433 14.60 -20.04 4.18
N ARG A 434 14.54 -20.74 3.05
CA ARG A 434 13.33 -20.80 2.21
C ARG A 434 12.30 -21.71 2.88
N SER A 435 11.11 -21.18 3.17
CA SER A 435 9.93 -22.07 3.17
C SER A 435 9.83 -22.73 1.78
N PRO A 436 9.41 -24.00 1.63
CA PRO A 436 9.39 -24.70 0.34
C PRO A 436 8.63 -24.02 -0.81
N HIS A 437 7.81 -23.00 -0.51
CA HIS A 437 6.94 -22.31 -1.47
C HIS A 437 7.30 -20.81 -1.66
N SER A 438 8.59 -20.45 -1.59
CA SER A 438 9.08 -19.13 -2.03
C SER A 438 9.51 -19.17 -3.51
N HIS A 439 8.68 -18.60 -4.38
CA HIS A 439 8.84 -18.59 -5.85
C HIS A 439 10.29 -18.48 -6.34
N ALA A 440 10.72 -19.45 -7.14
CA ALA A 440 11.70 -19.23 -8.20
C ALA A 440 10.95 -19.17 -9.53
N PRO A 441 11.31 -18.29 -10.49
CA PRO A 441 10.95 -18.56 -11.88
C PRO A 441 11.64 -19.86 -12.31
N GLN A 442 10.94 -20.73 -13.04
CA GLN A 442 11.50 -22.01 -13.51
C GLN A 442 12.71 -21.83 -14.43
N THR A 443 12.83 -20.66 -15.08
CA THR A 443 14.01 -20.21 -15.78
C THR A 443 14.70 -19.06 -15.02
N PRO A 444 15.95 -19.21 -14.55
CA PRO A 444 16.68 -18.10 -13.96
C PRO A 444 17.04 -17.08 -15.06
N SER A 445 16.75 -15.80 -14.81
CA SER A 445 17.06 -14.73 -15.75
C SER A 445 18.58 -14.58 -15.93
N ARG A 446 19.11 -14.85 -17.14
CA ARG A 446 20.56 -14.76 -17.46
C ARG A 446 21.17 -13.35 -17.35
N LEU A 447 20.36 -12.33 -17.02
CA LEU A 447 20.72 -10.92 -16.84
C LEU A 447 21.73 -10.60 -15.70
N ARG A 448 22.28 -11.61 -15.02
CA ARG A 448 23.41 -11.47 -14.08
C ARG A 448 24.52 -12.50 -14.29
N GLN A 449 24.82 -12.85 -15.53
CA GLN A 449 26.05 -13.57 -15.88
C GLN A 449 27.13 -12.59 -16.36
N SER A 450 27.99 -12.13 -15.45
CA SER A 450 29.29 -11.57 -15.81
C SER A 450 30.22 -12.72 -16.19
N PHE A 451 30.62 -12.80 -17.46
CA PHE A 451 31.54 -13.82 -17.91
C PHE A 451 32.92 -13.68 -17.25
N ALA A 452 33.42 -14.78 -16.72
CA ALA A 452 34.82 -15.03 -16.39
C ALA A 452 35.10 -16.50 -16.72
N PRO A 453 36.26 -16.86 -17.31
CA PRO A 453 36.58 -18.25 -17.63
C PRO A 453 36.67 -19.10 -16.37
N GLY A 454 36.21 -20.35 -16.47
CA GLY A 454 35.93 -21.20 -15.30
C GLY A 454 37.18 -21.80 -14.65
N SER A 455 37.14 -21.91 -13.31
CA SER A 455 37.98 -22.80 -12.52
C SER A 455 37.19 -24.07 -12.12
N PRO A 456 37.77 -25.27 -12.17
CA PRO A 456 37.07 -26.53 -11.88
C PRO A 456 36.63 -26.66 -10.40
N SER A 457 35.68 -27.57 -10.14
CA SER A 457 35.18 -27.84 -8.78
C SER A 457 36.11 -28.77 -7.98
N PRO A 458 36.10 -28.73 -6.63
CA PRO A 458 36.97 -29.57 -5.80
C PRO A 458 36.78 -31.08 -5.99
N GLU A 459 35.60 -31.50 -6.46
CA GLU A 459 35.24 -32.91 -6.71
C GLU A 459 36.07 -33.55 -7.83
N GLN A 460 36.72 -32.75 -8.70
CA GLN A 460 37.58 -33.24 -9.79
C GLN A 460 39.04 -33.49 -9.37
N LEU A 461 39.39 -33.34 -8.08
CA LEU A 461 40.76 -33.47 -7.57
C LEU A 461 41.05 -34.76 -6.77
N ILE A 462 40.10 -35.69 -6.67
CA ILE A 462 40.29 -36.99 -6.00
C ILE A 462 40.31 -38.10 -7.05
N GLY A 463 41.50 -38.40 -7.58
CA GLY A 463 41.72 -39.50 -8.54
C GLY A 463 42.40 -40.71 -7.89
N THR A 464 41.87 -41.92 -8.14
CA THR A 464 42.52 -43.19 -7.78
C THR A 464 42.52 -44.17 -8.95
N HIS A 465 43.75 -44.53 -9.37
CA HIS A 465 44.19 -45.45 -10.42
C HIS A 465 43.30 -46.66 -10.79
N GLY A 466 43.33 -47.09 -12.08
CA GLY A 466 42.95 -48.47 -12.41
C GLY A 466 42.80 -48.97 -13.87
N ARG A 467 43.81 -48.84 -14.76
CA ARG A 467 43.94 -49.58 -16.06
C ARG A 467 42.86 -49.26 -17.15
N GLN A 468 43.05 -49.50 -18.47
CA GLN A 468 44.20 -49.99 -19.25
C GLN A 468 44.28 -49.34 -20.67
N GLU A 469 45.28 -49.74 -21.48
CA GLU A 469 45.71 -49.14 -22.78
C GLU A 469 44.62 -49.15 -23.90
N THR A 470 44.68 -48.31 -24.96
CA THR A 470 45.70 -48.29 -26.04
C THR A 470 45.56 -47.08 -27.00
N GLY A 471 46.63 -46.71 -27.72
CA GLY A 471 46.55 -45.95 -28.99
C GLY A 471 47.11 -44.51 -29.01
N THR A 472 48.22 -44.29 -29.73
CA THR A 472 48.90 -43.00 -30.04
C THR A 472 49.01 -42.82 -31.58
N PRO A 473 49.46 -41.68 -32.19
CA PRO A 473 50.18 -40.52 -31.64
C PRO A 473 49.78 -39.10 -32.12
N SER A 474 50.47 -38.08 -31.58
CA SER A 474 50.48 -36.62 -31.88
C SER A 474 51.35 -36.26 -33.12
N PRO A 475 51.81 -35.00 -33.46
CA PRO A 475 51.92 -33.70 -32.74
C PRO A 475 51.52 -32.43 -33.60
N PRO A 476 52.05 -31.19 -33.46
CA PRO A 476 51.90 -30.22 -32.34
C PRO A 476 51.54 -28.72 -32.72
N GLU A 477 51.18 -27.94 -31.69
CA GLU A 477 51.54 -26.52 -31.38
C GLU A 477 51.37 -25.28 -32.32
N SER A 478 50.61 -24.29 -31.80
CA SER A 478 50.95 -22.83 -31.66
C SER A 478 50.79 -21.84 -32.86
N PRO A 479 51.01 -20.50 -32.72
CA PRO A 479 50.82 -19.55 -31.59
C PRO A 479 50.01 -18.23 -31.90
N ILE A 480 49.65 -17.49 -30.84
CA ILE A 480 49.52 -16.02 -30.54
C ILE A 480 49.69 -14.96 -31.71
N GLU A 481 49.06 -13.76 -31.73
CA GLU A 481 49.58 -12.45 -31.22
C GLU A 481 48.63 -11.22 -31.44
N PHE A 482 49.15 -10.01 -31.17
CA PHE A 482 48.53 -8.69 -30.94
C PHE A 482 48.42 -7.81 -32.22
N GLU A 483 48.17 -6.47 -32.26
CA GLU A 483 47.89 -5.34 -31.32
C GLU A 483 46.91 -4.36 -32.11
N ASP A 484 46.73 -3.02 -32.06
CA ASP A 484 47.25 -1.80 -31.37
C ASP A 484 46.12 -0.72 -31.26
N ASP A 485 46.39 0.59 -31.46
CA ASP A 485 45.59 1.73 -30.98
C ASP A 485 45.19 2.78 -32.08
N GLY A 486 44.25 3.69 -31.76
CA GLY A 486 44.08 5.01 -32.43
C GLY A 486 43.35 5.15 -33.80
N ILE A 487 43.19 6.35 -34.41
CA ILE A 487 42.77 7.68 -33.90
C ILE A 487 42.41 8.67 -35.07
N TYR A 488 41.14 9.13 -35.17
CA TYR A 488 40.65 10.28 -36.00
C TYR A 488 40.77 10.18 -37.57
N PRO A 489 40.41 11.21 -38.40
CA PRO A 489 39.01 11.51 -38.82
C PRO A 489 38.84 11.84 -40.35
N ALA A 490 37.83 12.64 -40.71
CA ALA A 490 37.53 13.29 -42.04
C ALA A 490 36.74 12.45 -43.08
N THR A 491 36.11 13.02 -44.13
CA THR A 491 34.92 13.94 -44.22
C THR A 491 34.41 14.02 -45.68
N HIS A 492 33.11 14.36 -45.87
CA HIS A 492 32.47 14.90 -47.11
C HIS A 492 32.20 14.01 -48.37
N ASN A 493 30.95 14.14 -48.87
CA ASN A 493 30.42 14.16 -50.26
C ASN A 493 30.81 13.05 -51.29
N GLY A 494 29.93 12.54 -52.18
CA GLY A 494 28.49 12.71 -52.41
C GLY A 494 28.06 12.38 -53.87
N GLU A 495 26.79 11.96 -54.12
CA GLU A 495 26.07 11.95 -55.43
C GLU A 495 26.58 10.95 -56.55
N VAL A 496 25.84 10.43 -57.57
CA VAL A 496 24.42 10.52 -58.09
C VAL A 496 24.03 9.17 -58.82
N THR A 497 22.75 9.04 -59.27
CA THR A 497 22.16 8.14 -60.34
C THR A 497 21.82 6.65 -60.03
N GLY A 498 20.79 6.04 -60.65
CA GLY A 498 19.79 6.53 -61.64
C GLY A 498 18.71 5.48 -62.10
N GLU A 499 17.90 5.83 -63.12
CA GLU A 499 16.81 5.04 -63.80
C GLU A 499 15.51 4.75 -62.97
N SER A 500 14.27 4.60 -63.49
CA SER A 500 13.55 4.69 -64.81
C SER A 500 11.99 4.64 -64.55
N LEU A 501 10.95 4.83 -65.42
CA LEU A 501 10.67 5.40 -66.77
C LEU A 501 9.12 5.58 -66.97
N GLU A 502 8.65 6.60 -67.74
CA GLU A 502 7.46 6.70 -68.67
C GLU A 502 5.99 6.26 -68.31
N GLN A 503 4.85 6.64 -68.98
CA GLN A 503 4.29 7.70 -69.89
C GLN A 503 2.71 7.48 -70.00
N THR A 504 1.73 8.26 -70.51
CA THR A 504 1.46 9.67 -70.97
C THR A 504 -0.07 9.98 -71.04
N ARG A 505 -0.46 11.28 -71.19
CA ARG A 505 -1.68 11.88 -71.86
C ARG A 505 -3.11 11.62 -71.28
N VAL A 506 -4.03 12.60 -71.02
CA VAL A 506 -4.58 13.84 -71.68
C VAL A 506 -5.94 13.56 -72.39
N ARG A 507 -7.07 14.32 -72.26
CA ARG A 507 -7.33 15.79 -72.38
C ARG A 507 -8.73 16.29 -71.89
N GLY A 508 -8.82 17.47 -71.25
CA GLY A 508 -9.93 18.49 -71.34
C GLY A 508 -11.33 18.24 -70.69
N ILE A 509 -12.24 19.24 -70.54
CA ILE A 509 -12.19 20.72 -70.75
C ILE A 509 -13.47 21.46 -70.19
N MET A 510 -13.38 22.77 -69.78
CA MET A 510 -14.44 23.76 -69.36
C MET A 510 -15.14 23.52 -67.97
N VAL A 511 -15.44 24.50 -67.06
CA VAL A 511 -15.97 25.91 -67.06
C VAL A 511 -17.53 25.90 -67.11
N GLU A 512 -18.37 26.58 -66.30
CA GLU A 512 -18.49 27.95 -65.67
C GLU A 512 -19.03 27.85 -64.20
N GLU A 513 -19.60 28.85 -63.49
CA GLU A 513 -19.27 30.22 -63.06
C GLU A 513 -20.42 30.65 -62.06
N HIS A 514 -20.63 31.94 -61.79
CA HIS A 514 -21.49 32.65 -60.80
C HIS A 514 -23.00 32.26 -60.74
N ASP A 515 -23.86 32.69 -59.78
CA ASP A 515 -24.07 34.10 -59.36
C ASP A 515 -24.92 34.37 -58.07
N HIS A 516 -25.22 35.66 -57.84
CA HIS A 516 -25.83 36.35 -56.70
C HIS A 516 -27.30 36.04 -56.25
N ALA A 517 -27.62 36.56 -55.05
CA ALA A 517 -28.86 37.28 -54.66
C ALA A 517 -30.08 36.57 -54.00
N ALA A 518 -30.31 36.95 -52.73
CA ALA A 518 -31.50 37.67 -52.22
C ALA A 518 -32.86 36.96 -51.84
N THR A 519 -33.34 37.37 -50.65
CA THR A 519 -34.74 37.64 -50.23
C THR A 519 -35.85 36.58 -50.33
N THR A 520 -36.31 36.13 -49.15
CA THR A 520 -37.67 36.35 -48.58
C THR A 520 -37.68 35.71 -47.19
N GLU A 521 -37.73 36.39 -46.04
CA GLU A 521 -38.62 37.45 -45.49
C GLU A 521 -39.97 36.94 -44.94
N ASN A 522 -40.32 37.45 -43.74
CA ASN A 522 -41.52 37.26 -42.93
C ASN A 522 -41.67 35.91 -42.19
N THR A 523 -41.63 35.85 -40.85
CA THR A 523 -42.36 36.59 -39.77
C THR A 523 -43.82 36.10 -39.61
N ARG A 524 -44.46 36.14 -38.43
CA ARG A 524 -44.14 36.83 -37.17
C ARG A 524 -44.86 36.15 -35.99
N LEU A 525 -44.29 36.18 -34.78
CA LEU A 525 -45.06 36.38 -33.55
C LEU A 525 -44.11 36.89 -32.44
N LEU A 526 -44.22 38.18 -32.15
CA LEU A 526 -43.38 38.92 -31.19
C LEU A 526 -44.27 39.94 -30.48
N LYS A 527 -44.29 39.90 -29.15
CA LYS A 527 -44.95 40.84 -28.22
C LYS A 527 -44.29 40.66 -26.84
N ASP A 528 -44.09 41.68 -26.01
CA ASP A 528 -44.00 43.13 -26.22
C ASP A 528 -42.89 43.64 -25.26
N TYR A 529 -42.40 44.87 -25.44
CA TYR A 529 -41.50 45.55 -24.48
C TYR A 529 -41.92 47.03 -24.34
N ASP A 530 -41.46 47.67 -23.26
CA ASP A 530 -41.68 49.07 -22.87
C ASP A 530 -43.11 49.53 -22.54
N HIS A 531 -43.33 49.98 -21.29
CA HIS A 531 -43.36 51.41 -20.97
C HIS A 531 -43.52 51.69 -19.45
N ALA A 532 -43.26 52.96 -19.07
CA ALA A 532 -43.62 53.63 -17.80
C ALA A 532 -42.83 53.29 -16.51
N HIS A 533 -42.50 54.25 -15.61
CA HIS A 533 -42.35 55.72 -15.75
C HIS A 533 -41.49 56.29 -14.59
N TYR A 534 -41.12 57.58 -14.68
CA TYR A 534 -40.37 58.34 -13.67
C TYR A 534 -41.25 58.86 -12.51
N GLY A 535 -40.72 58.77 -11.28
CA GLY A 535 -40.67 59.87 -10.28
C GLY A 535 -41.93 60.34 -9.52
N ALA A 536 -41.90 60.23 -8.18
CA ALA A 536 -42.46 61.21 -7.23
C ALA A 536 -41.79 61.06 -5.84
N GLU A 537 -41.57 62.17 -5.13
CA GLU A 537 -41.04 62.18 -3.75
C GLU A 537 -42.16 62.10 -2.70
N THR A 538 -41.87 61.67 -1.46
CA THR A 538 -42.24 62.46 -0.26
C THR A 538 -41.55 62.03 1.05
N ARG A 539 -40.80 62.99 1.64
CA ARG A 539 -40.57 63.29 3.08
C ARG A 539 -40.93 62.25 4.17
N GLY A 540 -40.02 61.99 5.12
CA GLY A 540 -40.37 61.22 6.33
C GLY A 540 -39.32 60.96 7.43
N SER A 541 -38.53 61.94 7.87
CA SER A 541 -38.06 61.97 9.28
C SER A 541 -39.13 62.69 10.14
N PRO A 542 -39.24 62.52 11.49
CA PRO A 542 -38.15 62.20 12.43
C PRO A 542 -38.56 61.30 13.63
N ALA A 543 -37.83 61.43 14.75
CA ALA A 543 -38.14 61.06 16.15
C ALA A 543 -38.23 59.55 16.49
N SER A 544 -37.53 58.98 17.49
CA SER A 544 -37.02 59.41 18.81
C SER A 544 -38.00 59.34 19.99
N SER A 545 -37.85 58.28 20.80
CA SER A 545 -38.00 58.25 22.27
C SER A 545 -37.60 56.83 22.74
N THR A 546 -36.85 56.58 23.83
CA THR A 546 -37.15 56.74 25.28
C THR A 546 -38.52 56.18 25.66
N THR A 547 -38.70 55.35 26.70
CA THR A 547 -37.87 54.87 27.82
C THR A 547 -38.48 53.51 28.26
N GLY A 548 -37.89 52.62 29.06
CA GLY A 548 -36.82 52.68 30.06
C GLY A 548 -37.30 52.00 31.37
N THR A 549 -36.43 51.80 32.37
CA THR A 549 -36.75 51.38 33.78
C THR A 549 -37.41 49.99 33.98
N LEU A 550 -37.25 49.20 35.07
CA LEU A 550 -36.38 49.15 36.28
C LEU A 550 -36.07 47.62 36.51
N ARG A 551 -34.97 47.17 37.15
CA ARG A 551 -34.76 46.97 38.62
C ARG A 551 -35.89 46.14 39.29
N ARG A 552 -35.68 45.20 40.23
CA ARG A 552 -34.60 45.06 41.26
C ARG A 552 -34.71 43.70 42.03
N GLU A 553 -33.59 43.10 42.50
CA GLU A 553 -33.36 42.12 43.63
C GLU A 553 -34.36 40.93 43.87
N GLY A 554 -34.11 39.84 44.60
CA GLY A 554 -32.97 39.22 45.32
C GLY A 554 -33.49 37.89 45.96
N SER A 555 -32.80 36.74 45.91
CA SER A 555 -31.65 36.28 46.74
C SER A 555 -32.03 35.48 48.02
N VAL A 556 -31.12 34.60 48.48
CA VAL A 556 -30.99 33.97 49.84
C VAL A 556 -31.65 32.58 50.13
N ASN A 557 -30.78 31.59 50.39
CA ASN A 557 -30.88 30.37 51.24
C ASN A 557 -31.90 29.23 50.96
N SER A 558 -31.86 28.08 51.69
CA SER A 558 -30.82 27.02 51.81
C SER A 558 -31.17 26.02 52.94
N ASP A 559 -31.14 24.69 52.70
CA ASP A 559 -30.81 23.67 53.73
C ASP A 559 -30.47 22.28 53.13
N SER A 560 -30.40 21.24 53.97
CA SER A 560 -29.64 19.98 53.83
C SER A 560 -30.51 18.71 54.03
N GLY A 561 -30.04 17.50 53.63
CA GLY A 561 -30.96 16.34 53.66
C GLY A 561 -30.55 14.88 53.34
N ARG A 562 -29.27 14.46 53.42
CA ARG A 562 -28.79 13.03 53.45
C ARG A 562 -29.06 12.08 52.25
N HIS A 563 -28.17 11.09 52.10
CA HIS A 563 -28.23 9.97 51.13
C HIS A 563 -28.51 8.62 51.83
N PRO A 564 -29.02 7.63 51.08
CA PRO A 564 -28.21 6.45 50.65
C PRO A 564 -28.14 6.33 49.09
N SER A 565 -27.49 5.35 48.43
CA SER A 565 -26.38 4.44 48.81
C SER A 565 -25.65 3.86 47.56
N SER A 566 -24.48 4.42 47.24
CA SER A 566 -23.25 3.73 46.76
C SER A 566 -23.31 2.43 45.90
N VAL A 567 -22.95 2.54 44.61
CA VAL A 567 -22.20 1.49 43.86
C VAL A 567 -21.12 2.11 42.96
N LEU A 568 -21.46 3.12 42.14
CA LEU A 568 -20.63 3.63 41.03
C LEU A 568 -19.47 4.59 41.42
N ALA A 569 -18.95 4.52 42.65
CA ALA A 569 -17.98 5.50 43.16
C ALA A 569 -16.48 5.10 43.02
N ARG A 570 -16.15 3.89 42.55
CA ARG A 570 -14.77 3.33 42.60
C ARG A 570 -13.93 3.42 41.32
N LEU A 571 -14.42 4.00 40.22
CA LEU A 571 -13.70 4.03 38.92
C LEU A 571 -13.10 5.39 38.53
N ARG A 572 -13.08 6.39 39.42
CA ARG A 572 -12.61 7.74 39.10
C ARG A 572 -11.07 7.98 38.98
N PRO A 573 -10.15 7.10 39.45
CA PRO A 573 -8.70 7.33 39.26
C PRO A 573 -8.17 7.15 37.82
N VAL A 574 -8.92 6.48 36.93
CA VAL A 574 -8.39 5.96 35.65
C VAL A 574 -8.34 7.02 34.54
N LEU A 575 -9.22 8.04 34.59
CA LEU A 575 -9.33 9.05 33.53
C LEU A 575 -8.50 10.34 33.76
N GLY A 576 -7.89 10.51 34.94
CA GLY A 576 -7.13 11.72 35.29
C GLY A 576 -5.73 11.84 34.69
N ARG A 577 -5.31 10.94 33.79
CA ARG A 577 -3.93 10.88 33.24
C ARG A 577 -3.86 11.09 31.71
N VAL A 578 -4.93 11.59 31.08
CA VAL A 578 -4.96 11.83 29.62
C VAL A 578 -4.84 13.32 29.27
N GLU A 579 -5.33 14.23 30.12
CA GLU A 579 -5.36 15.67 29.81
C GLU A 579 -4.02 16.40 30.00
N SER A 580 -3.03 15.76 30.64
CA SER A 580 -1.73 16.38 30.98
C SER A 580 -0.65 16.29 29.88
N TRP A 581 -0.94 15.75 28.69
CA TRP A 581 0.07 15.45 27.66
C TRP A 581 -0.11 16.17 26.31
N MET A 582 -1.11 17.05 26.17
CA MET A 582 -1.33 17.84 24.93
C MET A 582 -0.62 19.22 24.91
N SER A 583 0.42 19.43 25.74
CA SER A 583 1.03 20.76 25.95
C SER A 583 2.51 20.89 25.56
N ILE A 584 3.11 19.92 24.85
CA ILE A 584 4.54 19.98 24.44
C ILE A 584 4.73 19.55 22.97
N SER A 585 4.36 20.42 22.02
CA SER A 585 4.96 20.42 20.67
C SER A 585 4.73 21.75 19.92
N GLY A 586 5.83 22.43 19.57
CA GLY A 586 5.89 23.44 18.50
C GLY A 586 5.09 24.74 18.71
N GLY A 587 5.72 25.76 19.27
CA GLY A 587 5.22 27.13 19.19
C GLY A 587 5.52 27.77 17.83
N TYR A 588 4.56 28.54 17.30
CA TYR A 588 4.82 29.62 16.36
C TYR A 588 3.78 30.72 16.60
N THR A 589 4.23 31.90 17.03
CA THR A 589 3.37 33.04 17.35
C THR A 589 3.25 33.96 16.13
N PRO A 590 2.03 34.20 15.61
CA PRO A 590 1.73 35.47 14.97
C PRO A 590 1.70 36.56 16.05
N GLU A 591 2.21 37.74 15.75
CA GLU A 591 2.07 38.89 16.65
C GLU A 591 0.63 39.43 16.64
N ASN A 592 0.31 40.22 17.67
CA ASN A 592 -0.90 41.05 17.65
C ASN A 592 -0.76 42.11 16.56
N ASP A 593 -1.78 42.24 15.72
CA ASP A 593 -2.15 43.57 15.23
C ASP A 593 -3.68 43.75 15.24
N GLY A 594 -4.13 45.00 15.34
CA GLY A 594 -5.36 45.31 16.07
C GLY A 594 -6.60 45.70 15.26
N ASN A 595 -7.72 45.64 15.97
CA ASN A 595 -8.92 46.49 15.80
C ASN A 595 -9.90 46.17 14.64
N GLY A 596 -10.94 45.38 14.94
CA GLY A 596 -12.13 45.19 14.11
C GLY A 596 -13.27 44.60 14.93
N LYS A 597 -14.33 45.38 15.23
CA LYS A 597 -15.28 45.06 16.32
C LYS A 597 -16.53 44.27 15.86
N ASN A 598 -16.98 43.40 16.77
CA ASN A 598 -18.33 42.85 16.94
C ASN A 598 -18.90 41.97 15.81
N GLY A 599 -19.15 40.68 16.10
CA GLY A 599 -19.99 39.85 15.22
C GLY A 599 -20.03 38.32 15.44
N ALA A 600 -19.23 37.71 16.34
CA ALA A 600 -19.06 36.24 16.34
C ALA A 600 -18.89 35.56 17.72
N ASN A 601 -19.33 36.18 18.83
CA ASN A 601 -19.06 35.67 20.18
C ASN A 601 -20.11 34.67 20.72
N ASP A 602 -20.62 33.78 19.87
CA ASP A 602 -21.36 32.57 20.27
C ASP A 602 -20.70 31.32 19.67
N ARG A 603 -19.50 31.03 20.17
CA ARG A 603 -18.78 29.76 19.95
C ARG A 603 -18.87 28.88 21.19
N SER A 604 -20.08 28.73 21.73
CA SER A 604 -20.38 27.67 22.68
C SER A 604 -19.98 26.30 22.11
N PHE A 605 -19.51 25.38 22.97
CA PHE A 605 -19.02 24.06 22.58
C PHE A 605 -20.11 23.26 21.83
N ARG A 606 -20.05 23.26 20.49
CA ARG A 606 -20.86 22.36 19.65
C ARG A 606 -20.39 20.92 19.83
N SER A 607 -20.96 20.30 20.87
CA SER A 607 -20.57 18.99 21.37
C SER A 607 -20.56 17.89 20.31
N TRP A 608 -19.79 16.83 20.58
CA TRP A 608 -19.73 15.57 19.81
C TRP A 608 -21.12 15.04 19.38
N ARG A 609 -22.16 15.28 20.18
CA ARG A 609 -23.57 14.92 19.87
C ARG A 609 -24.10 15.54 18.57
N ALA A 610 -23.58 16.68 18.13
CA ALA A 610 -23.97 17.31 16.86
C ALA A 610 -23.38 16.60 15.63
N TYR A 611 -22.22 15.94 15.77
CA TYR A 611 -21.55 15.22 14.69
C TYR A 611 -21.98 13.75 14.62
N LEU A 612 -22.42 13.15 15.73
CA LEU A 612 -22.78 11.74 15.80
C LEU A 612 -23.86 11.31 14.77
N PRO A 613 -24.95 12.08 14.50
CA PRO A 613 -25.94 11.74 13.48
C PRO A 613 -25.47 11.87 12.03
N TYR A 614 -24.29 12.44 11.78
CA TYR A 614 -23.66 12.45 10.45
C TYR A 614 -22.88 11.14 10.19
N TYR A 615 -22.25 10.57 11.22
CA TYR A 615 -21.46 9.34 11.12
C TYR A 615 -22.26 8.06 11.41
N ILE A 616 -23.36 8.15 12.18
CA ILE A 616 -24.25 7.04 12.52
C ILE A 616 -25.67 7.38 12.06
N PRO A 617 -26.05 7.06 10.80
CA PRO A 617 -27.28 7.57 10.19
C PRO A 617 -28.59 7.08 10.84
N ILE A 618 -28.60 5.95 11.55
CA ILE A 618 -29.78 5.54 12.34
C ILE A 618 -30.21 6.60 13.37
N LEU A 619 -29.26 7.35 13.95
CA LEU A 619 -29.57 8.45 14.86
C LEU A 619 -30.24 9.65 14.15
N LYS A 620 -30.25 9.67 12.81
CA LYS A 620 -30.92 10.68 12.00
C LYS A 620 -32.24 10.20 11.42
N TRP A 621 -32.34 8.93 10.96
CA TRP A 621 -33.57 8.43 10.33
C TRP A 621 -34.58 7.85 11.32
N ALA A 622 -34.15 7.15 12.38
CA ALA A 622 -35.09 6.51 13.31
C ALA A 622 -35.98 7.50 14.09
N PRO A 623 -35.49 8.67 14.57
CA PRO A 623 -36.35 9.68 15.20
C PRO A 623 -37.36 10.34 14.25
N GLN A 624 -37.18 10.18 12.93
CA GLN A 624 -38.10 10.69 11.91
C GLN A 624 -39.12 9.62 11.45
N TYR A 625 -39.06 8.41 11.99
CA TYR A 625 -39.85 7.29 11.49
C TYR A 625 -41.34 7.45 11.78
N ARG A 626 -42.18 7.26 10.76
CA ARG A 626 -43.65 7.31 10.88
C ARG A 626 -44.23 5.91 10.71
N LEU A 627 -45.12 5.51 11.63
CA LEU A 627 -45.81 4.21 11.57
C LEU A 627 -46.58 3.99 10.25
N SER A 628 -46.99 5.06 9.57
CA SER A 628 -47.58 5.02 8.22
C SER A 628 -46.68 4.38 7.15
N TRP A 629 -45.35 4.36 7.36
CA TRP A 629 -44.40 3.75 6.43
C TRP A 629 -44.16 2.26 6.72
N LEU A 630 -44.54 1.76 7.91
CA LEU A 630 -44.31 0.38 8.32
C LEU A 630 -44.96 -0.64 7.38
N VAL A 631 -46.14 -0.34 6.83
CA VAL A 631 -46.83 -1.21 5.87
C VAL A 631 -46.04 -1.32 4.55
N GLY A 632 -45.48 -0.20 4.06
CA GLY A 632 -44.64 -0.18 2.86
C GLY A 632 -43.30 -0.88 3.08
N ASP A 633 -42.61 -0.57 4.18
CA ASP A 633 -41.34 -1.20 4.53
C ASP A 633 -41.49 -2.71 4.80
N LEU A 634 -42.61 -3.15 5.40
CA LEU A 634 -42.92 -4.56 5.64
C LEU A 634 -43.25 -5.32 4.35
N ILE A 635 -44.13 -4.80 3.49
CA ILE A 635 -44.47 -5.49 2.23
C ILE A 635 -43.25 -5.54 1.30
N ALA A 636 -42.44 -4.48 1.27
CA ALA A 636 -41.16 -4.49 0.58
C ALA A 636 -40.21 -5.55 1.16
N ALA A 637 -40.03 -5.62 2.48
CA ALA A 637 -39.19 -6.64 3.12
C ALA A 637 -39.68 -8.07 2.84
N VAL A 638 -40.98 -8.35 2.93
CA VAL A 638 -41.57 -9.66 2.61
C VAL A 638 -41.34 -9.99 1.13
N THR A 639 -41.63 -9.05 0.22
CA THR A 639 -41.44 -9.25 -1.23
C THR A 639 -39.96 -9.45 -1.57
N MET A 640 -39.04 -8.77 -0.88
CA MET A 640 -37.60 -8.97 -1.07
C MET A 640 -37.15 -10.34 -0.56
N ALA A 641 -37.54 -10.72 0.66
CA ALA A 641 -37.23 -12.03 1.25
C ALA A 641 -37.68 -13.18 0.33
N SER A 642 -38.87 -13.05 -0.26
CA SER A 642 -39.57 -14.13 -0.97
C SER A 642 -38.83 -14.68 -2.21
N PHE A 643 -37.89 -13.93 -2.78
CA PHE A 643 -37.03 -14.41 -3.88
C PHE A 643 -35.54 -14.30 -3.57
N TYR A 644 -35.08 -13.38 -2.70
CA TYR A 644 -33.66 -13.34 -2.35
C TYR A 644 -33.20 -14.44 -1.38
N ILE A 645 -34.06 -14.98 -0.51
CA ILE A 645 -33.69 -16.15 0.31
C ILE A 645 -33.38 -17.36 -0.59
N PRO A 646 -34.25 -17.74 -1.56
CA PRO A 646 -33.92 -18.73 -2.60
C PRO A 646 -32.65 -18.41 -3.41
N MET A 647 -32.47 -17.17 -3.88
CA MET A 647 -31.28 -16.82 -4.68
C MET A 647 -29.99 -16.81 -3.85
N ALA A 648 -30.02 -16.44 -2.57
CA ALA A 648 -28.85 -16.46 -1.69
C ALA A 648 -28.36 -17.89 -1.42
N LEU A 649 -29.28 -18.84 -1.25
CA LEU A 649 -28.96 -20.28 -1.20
C LEU A 649 -28.26 -20.73 -2.50
N SER A 650 -28.80 -20.32 -3.66
CA SER A 650 -28.23 -20.63 -4.98
C SER A 650 -26.84 -20.01 -5.19
N TYR A 651 -26.61 -18.78 -4.75
CA TYR A 651 -25.31 -18.11 -4.88
C TYR A 651 -24.23 -18.78 -4.02
N ALA A 652 -24.58 -19.30 -2.85
CA ALA A 652 -23.65 -20.06 -2.00
C ALA A 652 -23.26 -21.40 -2.65
N ASP A 653 -24.25 -22.22 -2.99
CA ASP A 653 -24.04 -23.59 -3.47
C ASP A 653 -23.58 -23.66 -4.94
N ASN A 654 -24.30 -23.03 -5.88
CA ASN A 654 -23.99 -23.14 -7.31
C ASN A 654 -22.80 -22.26 -7.77
N LEU A 655 -22.56 -21.10 -7.14
CA LEU A 655 -21.52 -20.14 -7.57
C LEU A 655 -20.34 -20.03 -6.59
N GLY A 656 -20.61 -20.02 -5.28
CA GLY A 656 -19.59 -19.91 -4.24
C GLY A 656 -18.91 -21.23 -3.89
N HIS A 657 -19.51 -22.37 -4.25
CA HIS A 657 -19.13 -23.72 -3.80
C HIS A 657 -18.95 -23.79 -2.27
N VAL A 658 -19.88 -23.18 -1.54
CA VAL A 658 -19.94 -23.19 -0.07
C VAL A 658 -21.33 -23.63 0.40
N PRO A 659 -21.46 -24.14 1.64
CA PRO A 659 -22.75 -24.58 2.19
C PRO A 659 -23.84 -23.52 2.02
N ALA A 660 -24.99 -23.92 1.47
CA ALA A 660 -26.03 -22.99 1.02
C ALA A 660 -26.46 -21.96 2.09
N ILE A 661 -26.47 -22.38 3.36
CA ILE A 661 -26.80 -21.56 4.53
C ILE A 661 -25.93 -20.29 4.69
N ASN A 662 -24.69 -20.30 4.19
CA ASN A 662 -23.77 -19.16 4.28
C ASN A 662 -24.23 -17.96 3.44
N GLY A 663 -25.05 -18.20 2.42
CA GLY A 663 -25.77 -17.14 1.71
C GLY A 663 -26.85 -16.47 2.56
N LEU A 664 -27.54 -17.25 3.40
CA LEU A 664 -28.53 -16.71 4.35
C LEU A 664 -27.87 -15.95 5.50
N TYR A 665 -26.70 -16.37 5.99
CA TYR A 665 -25.94 -15.57 6.96
C TYR A 665 -25.57 -14.18 6.40
N SER A 666 -25.14 -14.12 5.14
CA SER A 666 -24.87 -12.86 4.43
C SER A 666 -26.13 -11.97 4.33
N PHE A 667 -27.27 -12.56 4.00
CA PHE A 667 -28.54 -11.85 3.85
C PHE A 667 -29.25 -11.53 5.18
N ALA A 668 -28.85 -12.16 6.29
CA ALA A 668 -29.29 -11.79 7.64
C ALA A 668 -28.43 -10.65 8.22
N ILE A 669 -27.10 -10.77 8.17
CA ILE A 669 -26.18 -9.88 8.89
C ILE A 669 -25.96 -8.56 8.13
N ASN A 670 -25.64 -8.61 6.84
CA ASN A 670 -25.18 -7.42 6.11
C ASN A 670 -26.26 -6.33 5.94
N PRO A 671 -27.55 -6.62 5.61
CA PRO A 671 -28.58 -5.57 5.55
C PRO A 671 -28.93 -4.98 6.93
N LEU A 672 -28.77 -5.74 8.02
CA LEU A 672 -28.94 -5.20 9.37
C LEU A 672 -27.85 -4.16 9.70
N ILE A 673 -26.57 -4.50 9.49
CA ILE A 673 -25.46 -3.57 9.70
C ILE A 673 -25.57 -2.37 8.75
N TYR A 674 -26.00 -2.58 7.51
CA TYR A 674 -26.23 -1.49 6.56
C TYR A 674 -27.34 -0.54 7.03
N ALA A 675 -28.44 -1.03 7.62
CA ALA A 675 -29.51 -0.16 8.11
C ALA A 675 -29.07 0.78 9.27
N LEU A 676 -28.01 0.42 10.00
CA LEU A 676 -27.41 1.25 11.05
C LEU A 676 -26.49 2.35 10.49
N LEU A 677 -25.68 2.01 9.47
CA LEU A 677 -24.53 2.83 9.01
C LEU A 677 -24.69 3.46 7.61
N GLY A 678 -25.59 2.92 6.78
CA GLY A 678 -25.79 3.31 5.39
C GLY A 678 -26.42 4.69 5.21
N THR A 679 -26.23 5.30 4.04
CA THR A 679 -26.73 6.64 3.71
C THR A 679 -27.86 6.63 2.69
N CYS A 680 -27.97 5.57 1.87
CA CYS A 680 -29.09 5.37 0.95
C CYS A 680 -30.27 4.64 1.65
N PRO A 681 -31.43 5.29 1.86
CA PRO A 681 -32.51 4.71 2.67
C PRO A 681 -33.20 3.49 2.03
N GLN A 682 -33.13 3.37 0.70
CA GLN A 682 -33.84 2.35 -0.09
C GLN A 682 -32.93 1.18 -0.51
N MET A 683 -31.64 1.21 -0.15
CA MET A 683 -30.66 0.21 -0.58
C MET A 683 -30.75 -1.08 0.24
N VAL A 684 -30.84 -2.21 -0.47
CA VAL A 684 -30.79 -3.56 0.11
C VAL A 684 -29.42 -4.15 -0.12
N VAL A 685 -28.80 -4.63 0.96
CA VAL A 685 -27.50 -5.30 0.95
C VAL A 685 -27.70 -6.80 1.10
N GLY A 686 -26.90 -7.58 0.37
CA GLY A 686 -27.00 -9.04 0.35
C GLY A 686 -26.01 -9.65 -0.63
N PRO A 687 -25.92 -10.99 -0.71
CA PRO A 687 -24.99 -11.65 -1.61
C PRO A 687 -25.31 -11.35 -3.08
N GLU A 688 -24.28 -11.40 -3.93
CA GLU A 688 -24.33 -11.03 -5.34
C GLU A 688 -23.67 -12.13 -6.18
N ALA A 689 -24.19 -12.40 -7.39
CA ALA A 689 -23.68 -13.45 -8.26
C ALA A 689 -22.18 -13.33 -8.60
N PRO A 690 -21.67 -12.21 -9.19
CA PRO A 690 -20.25 -12.08 -9.53
C PRO A 690 -19.33 -12.08 -8.30
N GLY A 691 -19.76 -11.53 -7.15
CA GLY A 691 -19.01 -11.62 -5.89
C GLY A 691 -18.89 -13.06 -5.37
N SER A 692 -19.94 -13.87 -5.56
CA SER A 692 -19.97 -15.29 -5.16
C SER A 692 -19.15 -16.16 -6.11
N LEU A 693 -19.22 -15.90 -7.42
CA LEU A 693 -18.40 -16.59 -8.43
C LEU A 693 -16.89 -16.37 -8.21
N LEU A 694 -16.49 -15.12 -7.89
CA LEU A 694 -15.10 -14.82 -7.55
C LEU A 694 -14.64 -15.51 -6.26
N LEU A 695 -15.52 -15.69 -5.27
CA LEU A 695 -15.24 -16.50 -4.08
C LEU A 695 -15.05 -17.98 -4.44
N GLY A 696 -15.93 -18.57 -5.25
CA GLY A 696 -15.86 -19.99 -5.63
C GLY A 696 -14.51 -20.37 -6.24
N GLY A 697 -13.92 -19.48 -7.05
CA GLY A 697 -12.56 -19.66 -7.57
C GLY A 697 -11.47 -19.75 -6.47
N VAL A 698 -11.59 -18.99 -5.37
CA VAL A 698 -10.65 -19.04 -4.23
C VAL A 698 -10.85 -20.31 -3.41
N VAL A 699 -12.11 -20.69 -3.17
CA VAL A 699 -12.48 -21.91 -2.46
C VAL A 699 -11.90 -23.12 -3.20
N ARG A 700 -12.16 -23.23 -4.51
CA ARG A 700 -11.61 -24.29 -5.37
C ARG A 700 -10.08 -24.31 -5.41
N THR A 701 -9.44 -23.15 -5.63
CA THR A 701 -7.96 -23.04 -5.67
C THR A 701 -7.30 -23.48 -4.35
N SER A 702 -7.99 -23.31 -3.22
CA SER A 702 -7.53 -23.78 -1.91
C SER A 702 -7.63 -25.30 -1.74
N VAL A 703 -8.59 -25.94 -2.42
CA VAL A 703 -8.93 -27.37 -2.28
C VAL A 703 -8.09 -28.23 -3.23
N GLU A 704 -7.90 -27.78 -4.48
CA GLU A 704 -7.05 -28.45 -5.48
C GLU A 704 -5.57 -28.57 -5.04
N LYS A 705 -5.16 -27.84 -4.00
CA LYS A 705 -3.80 -27.89 -3.40
C LYS A 705 -3.65 -28.91 -2.26
N GLY A 706 -4.70 -29.67 -1.97
CA GLY A 706 -4.65 -30.87 -1.12
C GLY A 706 -4.85 -30.63 0.37
N THR A 707 -6.07 -30.84 0.85
CA THR A 707 -6.36 -31.24 2.24
C THR A 707 -7.74 -31.91 2.32
N ALA A 708 -7.98 -32.93 1.49
CA ALA A 708 -9.21 -33.71 1.52
C ALA A 708 -9.30 -34.51 2.83
N GLY A 709 -10.27 -34.15 3.66
CA GLY A 709 -10.57 -34.70 4.98
C GLY A 709 -12.00 -34.32 5.35
N GLU A 710 -12.57 -34.99 6.36
CA GLU A 710 -14.02 -35.23 6.48
C GLU A 710 -14.93 -34.00 6.76
N ASP A 711 -14.37 -32.78 6.78
CA ASP A 711 -15.03 -31.48 7.06
C ASP A 711 -14.97 -30.49 5.86
N GLU A 712 -15.08 -30.97 4.62
CA GLU A 712 -14.96 -30.12 3.40
C GLU A 712 -15.87 -28.88 3.44
N ASP A 713 -17.16 -29.06 3.74
CA ASP A 713 -18.16 -27.98 3.88
C ASP A 713 -17.74 -26.88 4.87
N PHE A 714 -17.19 -27.26 6.02
CA PHE A 714 -16.76 -26.30 7.05
C PHE A 714 -15.51 -25.53 6.62
N MET A 715 -14.60 -26.18 5.89
CA MET A 715 -13.42 -25.53 5.32
C MET A 715 -13.80 -24.57 4.19
N HIS A 716 -14.73 -24.94 3.31
CA HIS A 716 -15.31 -24.04 2.30
C HIS A 716 -15.98 -22.81 2.96
N ALA A 717 -16.82 -23.03 3.97
CA ALA A 717 -17.44 -21.97 4.78
C ALA A 717 -16.42 -21.04 5.44
N ARG A 718 -15.33 -21.59 6.01
CA ARG A 718 -14.25 -20.81 6.62
C ARG A 718 -13.52 -19.93 5.60
N ILE A 719 -13.24 -20.45 4.41
CA ILE A 719 -12.59 -19.67 3.32
C ILE A 719 -13.50 -18.50 2.88
N ALA A 720 -14.82 -18.69 2.83
CA ALA A 720 -15.75 -17.57 2.60
C ALA A 720 -15.64 -16.49 3.66
N GLY A 721 -15.65 -16.85 4.94
CA GLY A 721 -15.47 -15.89 6.04
C GLY A 721 -14.17 -15.08 5.93
N VAL A 722 -13.07 -15.75 5.57
CA VAL A 722 -11.75 -15.12 5.33
C VAL A 722 -11.82 -14.12 4.16
N VAL A 723 -12.32 -14.54 2.99
CA VAL A 723 -12.41 -13.69 1.79
C VAL A 723 -13.31 -12.48 2.02
N THR A 724 -14.50 -12.70 2.60
CA THR A 724 -15.47 -11.66 2.93
C THR A 724 -14.91 -10.68 3.98
N GLY A 725 -14.18 -11.19 4.99
CA GLY A 725 -13.51 -10.38 6.00
C GLY A 725 -12.40 -9.49 5.42
N ILE A 726 -11.54 -10.02 4.53
CA ILE A 726 -10.50 -9.26 3.83
C ILE A 726 -11.13 -8.20 2.92
N ALA A 727 -12.17 -8.56 2.16
CA ALA A 727 -12.86 -7.64 1.27
C ALA A 727 -13.51 -6.49 2.07
N GLY A 728 -14.23 -6.82 3.15
CA GLY A 728 -14.81 -5.84 4.07
C GLY A 728 -13.78 -4.90 4.68
N LEU A 729 -12.64 -5.43 5.16
CA LEU A 729 -11.53 -4.64 5.68
C LEU A 729 -10.94 -3.70 4.60
N THR A 730 -10.82 -4.16 3.36
CA THR A 730 -10.31 -3.37 2.22
C THR A 730 -11.23 -2.19 1.90
N ILE A 731 -12.55 -2.42 1.85
CA ILE A 731 -13.56 -1.36 1.65
C ILE A 731 -13.56 -0.39 2.85
N LEU A 732 -13.50 -0.92 4.08
CA LEU A 732 -13.49 -0.12 5.31
C LEU A 732 -12.29 0.83 5.38
N LEU A 733 -11.09 0.32 5.11
CA LEU A 733 -9.88 1.14 5.01
C LEU A 733 -10.00 2.18 3.90
N SER A 734 -10.56 1.81 2.74
CA SER A 734 -10.81 2.75 1.64
C SER A 734 -11.76 3.89 2.04
N GLY A 735 -12.80 3.61 2.83
CA GLY A 735 -13.70 4.63 3.38
C GLY A 735 -13.01 5.54 4.41
N ILE A 736 -12.20 4.97 5.31
CA ILE A 736 -11.44 5.70 6.33
C ILE A 736 -10.41 6.64 5.68
N PHE A 737 -9.66 6.16 4.67
CA PHE A 737 -8.72 6.95 3.87
C PHE A 737 -9.39 7.87 2.84
N ARG A 738 -10.73 7.95 2.84
CA ARG A 738 -11.54 8.83 1.99
C ARG A 738 -11.37 8.60 0.47
N LEU A 739 -11.06 7.35 0.08
CA LEU A 739 -10.87 6.94 -1.32
C LEU A 739 -12.17 6.92 -2.15
N GLY A 740 -13.32 7.25 -1.56
CA GLY A 740 -14.59 7.41 -2.27
C GLY A 740 -14.58 8.50 -3.36
N PHE A 741 -13.49 9.27 -3.54
CA PHE A 741 -13.31 10.09 -4.75
C PHE A 741 -13.22 9.25 -6.03
N LEU A 742 -12.87 7.95 -5.95
CA LEU A 742 -12.90 7.03 -7.09
C LEU A 742 -14.31 6.89 -7.69
N ASP A 743 -15.36 7.16 -6.92
CA ASP A 743 -16.75 7.20 -7.40
C ASP A 743 -16.97 8.28 -8.50
N ASN A 744 -16.16 9.34 -8.52
CA ASN A 744 -16.22 10.39 -9.56
C ASN A 744 -15.62 9.93 -10.91
N VAL A 745 -14.90 8.81 -10.94
CA VAL A 745 -14.34 8.20 -12.16
C VAL A 745 -15.42 7.43 -12.94
N LEU A 746 -16.50 7.05 -12.27
CA LEU A 746 -17.57 6.19 -12.80
C LEU A 746 -18.52 6.98 -13.72
N SER A 747 -18.13 7.10 -14.99
CA SER A 747 -18.96 7.73 -16.02
C SER A 747 -20.21 6.90 -16.36
N ARG A 748 -21.33 7.55 -16.71
CA ARG A 748 -22.57 6.87 -17.12
C ARG A 748 -22.38 5.84 -18.25
N PRO A 749 -21.55 6.08 -19.31
CA PRO A 749 -21.24 5.06 -20.31
C PRO A 749 -20.48 3.85 -19.76
N PHE A 750 -19.52 4.05 -18.83
CA PHE A 750 -18.83 2.94 -18.15
C PHE A 750 -19.84 2.07 -17.39
N LEU A 751 -20.76 2.71 -16.66
CA LEU A 751 -21.78 2.01 -15.89
C LEU A 751 -22.75 1.21 -16.77
N ARG A 752 -23.26 1.79 -17.86
CA ARG A 752 -24.15 1.07 -18.78
C ARG A 752 -23.45 -0.09 -19.46
N GLY A 753 -22.23 0.08 -19.95
CA GLY A 753 -21.47 -1.00 -20.58
C GLY A 753 -21.23 -2.17 -19.63
N PHE A 754 -20.87 -1.87 -18.38
CA PHE A 754 -20.59 -2.86 -17.35
C PHE A 754 -21.85 -3.60 -16.87
N ILE A 755 -22.92 -2.88 -16.53
CA ILE A 755 -24.20 -3.47 -16.05
C ILE A 755 -24.82 -4.36 -17.13
N SER A 756 -24.81 -3.91 -18.40
CA SER A 756 -25.34 -4.69 -19.52
C SER A 756 -24.55 -5.99 -19.73
N ALA A 757 -23.22 -5.93 -19.57
CA ALA A 757 -22.36 -7.10 -19.71
C ALA A 757 -22.54 -8.08 -18.55
N ILE A 758 -22.67 -7.61 -17.30
CA ILE A 758 -23.04 -8.45 -16.16
C ILE A 758 -24.38 -9.15 -16.42
N GLY A 759 -25.38 -8.43 -16.94
CA GLY A 759 -26.68 -9.02 -17.30
C GLY A 759 -26.53 -10.18 -18.30
N VAL A 760 -25.73 -10.01 -19.35
CA VAL A 760 -25.47 -11.09 -20.33
C VAL A 760 -24.67 -12.25 -19.74
N VAL A 761 -23.62 -11.97 -18.95
CA VAL A 761 -22.79 -13.01 -18.30
C VAL A 761 -23.63 -13.85 -17.34
N ILE A 762 -24.39 -13.22 -16.44
CA ILE A 762 -25.26 -13.94 -15.49
C ILE A 762 -26.29 -14.78 -16.23
N PHE A 763 -26.92 -14.24 -17.29
CA PHE A 763 -27.91 -14.98 -18.07
C PHE A 763 -27.32 -16.24 -18.71
N ILE A 764 -26.11 -16.16 -19.29
CA ILE A 764 -25.40 -17.33 -19.83
C ILE A 764 -25.03 -18.33 -18.72
N ASP A 765 -24.53 -17.86 -17.58
CA ASP A 765 -24.17 -18.72 -16.44
C ASP A 765 -25.38 -19.48 -15.86
N GLN A 766 -26.59 -18.92 -15.92
CA GLN A 766 -27.81 -19.58 -15.43
C GLN A 766 -28.44 -20.55 -16.43
N LEU A 767 -28.23 -20.38 -17.75
CA LEU A 767 -28.74 -21.34 -18.74
C LEU A 767 -28.16 -22.76 -18.56
N ILE A 768 -26.94 -22.89 -18.02
CA ILE A 768 -26.30 -24.20 -17.73
C ILE A 768 -27.12 -25.01 -16.70
N PRO A 769 -27.41 -24.51 -15.47
CA PRO A 769 -28.26 -25.20 -14.51
C PRO A 769 -29.76 -25.23 -14.88
N GLU A 770 -30.28 -24.28 -15.67
CA GLU A 770 -31.66 -24.38 -16.20
C GLU A 770 -31.83 -25.58 -17.15
N LEU A 771 -30.85 -25.84 -18.03
CA LEU A 771 -30.83 -27.02 -18.92
C LEU A 771 -30.34 -28.30 -18.23
N GLY A 772 -29.89 -28.22 -16.97
CA GLY A 772 -29.35 -29.35 -16.20
C GLY A 772 -27.96 -29.82 -16.66
N LEU A 773 -27.22 -29.00 -17.42
CA LEU A 773 -25.92 -29.34 -18.02
C LEU A 773 -24.73 -29.18 -17.07
N THR A 774 -24.97 -28.83 -15.79
CA THR A 774 -23.93 -28.50 -14.79
C THR A 774 -22.86 -29.57 -14.59
N ARG A 775 -23.21 -30.86 -14.71
CA ARG A 775 -22.24 -31.97 -14.59
C ARG A 775 -21.27 -31.99 -15.78
N LEU A 776 -21.80 -32.02 -17.00
CA LEU A 776 -21.03 -31.91 -18.25
C LEU A 776 -20.14 -30.65 -18.29
N ALA A 777 -20.67 -29.50 -17.86
CA ALA A 777 -19.89 -28.25 -17.81
C ALA A 777 -18.69 -28.33 -16.86
N LYS A 778 -18.82 -29.06 -15.74
CA LYS A 778 -17.75 -29.29 -14.77
C LYS A 778 -16.74 -30.34 -15.25
N GLU A 779 -17.22 -31.45 -15.81
CA GLU A 779 -16.41 -32.54 -16.38
C GLU A 779 -15.54 -32.06 -17.55
N MET A 780 -16.10 -31.21 -18.43
CA MET A 780 -15.41 -30.64 -19.58
C MET A 780 -14.62 -29.35 -19.25
N GLY A 781 -14.62 -28.89 -17.99
CA GLY A 781 -13.85 -27.72 -17.53
C GLY A 781 -14.39 -26.33 -17.92
N TYR A 782 -15.58 -26.24 -18.51
CA TYR A 782 -16.21 -24.98 -18.95
C TYR A 782 -16.74 -24.11 -17.81
N ASP A 783 -16.83 -24.66 -16.59
CA ASP A 783 -17.32 -24.02 -15.36
C ASP A 783 -16.72 -22.62 -15.07
N HIS A 784 -15.46 -22.39 -15.45
CA HIS A 784 -14.75 -21.11 -15.27
C HIS A 784 -14.31 -20.46 -16.58
N ALA A 785 -14.81 -20.93 -17.72
CA ALA A 785 -14.53 -20.34 -19.03
C ALA A 785 -15.22 -18.97 -19.20
N PRO A 786 -14.74 -18.10 -20.10
CA PRO A 786 -15.41 -16.84 -20.43
C PRO A 786 -16.85 -17.07 -20.90
N ALA A 787 -17.74 -16.10 -20.71
CA ALA A 787 -19.16 -16.25 -21.03
C ALA A 787 -19.40 -16.59 -22.52
N LEU A 788 -18.58 -16.06 -23.44
CA LEU A 788 -18.64 -16.44 -24.85
C LEU A 788 -18.31 -17.92 -25.07
N THR A 789 -17.33 -18.48 -24.36
CA THR A 789 -16.95 -19.89 -24.41
C THR A 789 -18.02 -20.80 -23.78
N LYS A 790 -18.65 -20.35 -22.68
CA LYS A 790 -19.82 -21.03 -22.09
C LYS A 790 -21.02 -21.06 -23.04
N LEU A 791 -21.25 -19.99 -23.80
CA LEU A 791 -22.29 -19.93 -24.82
C LEU A 791 -22.05 -20.92 -25.96
N VAL A 792 -20.79 -21.10 -26.41
CA VAL A 792 -20.44 -22.14 -27.40
C VAL A 792 -20.73 -23.54 -26.84
N PHE A 793 -20.28 -23.85 -25.62
CA PHE A 793 -20.58 -25.12 -24.95
C PHE A 793 -22.09 -25.41 -24.86
N LEU A 794 -22.90 -24.40 -24.53
CA LEU A 794 -24.36 -24.51 -24.47
C LEU A 794 -24.98 -24.84 -25.83
N LEU A 795 -24.50 -24.24 -26.92
CA LEU A 795 -24.98 -24.49 -28.28
C LEU A 795 -24.61 -25.89 -28.75
N GLU A 796 -23.40 -26.37 -28.45
CA GLU A 796 -22.91 -27.71 -28.80
C GLU A 796 -23.64 -28.81 -28.00
N ASN A 797 -23.91 -28.58 -26.72
CA ASN A 797 -24.40 -29.61 -25.79
C ASN A 797 -25.92 -29.56 -25.52
N ILE A 798 -26.68 -28.72 -26.23
CA ILE A 798 -28.14 -28.56 -26.02
C ILE A 798 -28.91 -29.89 -26.18
N GLY A 799 -28.42 -30.82 -27.01
CA GLY A 799 -29.00 -32.16 -27.16
C GLY A 799 -28.88 -33.07 -25.92
N ASN A 800 -27.92 -32.78 -25.03
CA ASN A 800 -27.66 -33.53 -23.80
C ASN A 800 -28.45 -32.99 -22.58
N ALA A 801 -29.31 -31.99 -22.76
CA ALA A 801 -30.03 -31.32 -21.68
C ALA A 801 -31.03 -32.25 -20.95
N HIS A 802 -31.13 -32.11 -19.63
CA HIS A 802 -32.02 -32.96 -18.82
C HIS A 802 -33.47 -32.50 -18.93
N ARG A 803 -34.24 -33.16 -19.83
CA ARG A 803 -35.61 -32.79 -20.24
C ARG A 803 -36.52 -32.28 -19.12
N LEU A 804 -36.62 -33.01 -18.00
CA LEU A 804 -37.49 -32.63 -16.88
C LEU A 804 -37.02 -31.32 -16.21
N ASN A 805 -35.71 -31.14 -16.04
CA ASN A 805 -35.13 -29.92 -15.47
C ASN A 805 -35.33 -28.72 -16.41
N SER A 806 -35.09 -28.91 -17.71
CA SER A 806 -35.31 -27.86 -18.73
C SER A 806 -36.77 -27.40 -18.76
N ILE A 807 -37.74 -28.34 -18.74
CA ILE A 807 -39.18 -28.01 -18.76
C ILE A 807 -39.58 -27.24 -17.51
N VAL A 808 -39.16 -27.69 -16.31
CA VAL A 808 -39.48 -27.01 -15.04
C VAL A 808 -38.83 -25.62 -14.95
N SER A 809 -37.60 -25.46 -15.44
CA SER A 809 -36.88 -24.16 -15.42
C SER A 809 -37.48 -23.16 -16.41
N ILE A 810 -37.66 -23.56 -17.67
CA ILE A 810 -38.18 -22.69 -18.73
C ILE A 810 -39.63 -22.28 -18.44
N SER A 811 -40.47 -23.20 -17.94
CA SER A 811 -41.83 -22.85 -17.53
C SER A 811 -41.85 -21.86 -16.36
N ALA A 812 -41.00 -22.02 -15.35
CA ALA A 812 -40.85 -21.04 -14.28
C ALA A 812 -40.40 -19.66 -14.81
N PHE A 813 -39.38 -19.60 -15.67
CA PHE A 813 -38.91 -18.37 -16.30
C PHE A 813 -40.04 -17.66 -17.07
N VAL A 814 -40.77 -18.38 -17.91
CA VAL A 814 -41.89 -17.86 -18.72
C VAL A 814 -43.03 -17.36 -17.82
N ILE A 815 -43.42 -18.10 -16.78
CA ILE A 815 -44.48 -17.69 -15.84
C ILE A 815 -44.08 -16.41 -15.10
N ILE A 816 -42.83 -16.30 -14.64
CA ILE A 816 -42.33 -15.09 -13.96
C ILE A 816 -42.29 -13.90 -14.94
N MET A 817 -41.85 -14.10 -16.18
CA MET A 817 -41.80 -13.03 -17.19
C MET A 817 -43.21 -12.55 -17.59
N ILE A 818 -44.17 -13.45 -17.79
CA ILE A 818 -45.58 -13.10 -18.02
C ILE A 818 -46.13 -12.32 -16.83
N SER A 819 -45.89 -12.78 -15.60
CA SER A 819 -46.35 -12.11 -14.36
C SER A 819 -45.76 -10.70 -14.24
N ARG A 820 -44.46 -10.53 -14.50
CA ARG A 820 -43.76 -9.24 -14.54
C ARG A 820 -44.37 -8.28 -15.57
N THR A 821 -44.59 -8.75 -16.79
CA THR A 821 -45.16 -7.93 -17.88
C THR A 821 -46.62 -7.55 -17.61
N LEU A 822 -47.42 -8.48 -17.08
CA LEU A 822 -48.81 -8.25 -16.71
C LEU A 822 -48.91 -7.22 -15.57
N LYS A 823 -48.09 -7.38 -14.51
CA LYS A 823 -47.97 -6.39 -13.43
C LYS A 823 -47.61 -5.00 -13.93
N SER A 824 -46.59 -4.88 -14.79
CA SER A 824 -46.15 -3.59 -15.35
C SER A 824 -47.28 -2.86 -16.09
N LYS A 825 -48.13 -3.60 -16.84
CA LYS A 825 -49.31 -3.05 -17.53
C LYS A 825 -50.51 -2.77 -16.61
N LEU A 826 -50.67 -3.51 -15.50
CA LEU A 826 -51.80 -3.35 -14.57
C LEU A 826 -51.54 -2.35 -13.45
N GLN A 827 -50.29 -2.17 -12.99
CA GLN A 827 -49.92 -1.31 -11.87
C GLN A 827 -50.40 0.15 -12.02
N PRO A 828 -50.39 0.79 -13.22
CA PRO A 828 -50.96 2.14 -13.39
C PRO A 828 -52.48 2.22 -13.24
N ARG A 829 -53.20 1.09 -13.31
CA ARG A 829 -54.67 1.01 -13.16
C ARG A 829 -55.10 0.45 -11.80
N LEU A 830 -54.31 -0.44 -11.21
CA LEU A 830 -54.57 -1.09 -9.93
C LEU A 830 -53.28 -1.12 -9.08
N PRO A 831 -53.00 -0.08 -8.27
CA PRO A 831 -51.78 0.01 -7.48
C PRO A 831 -51.53 -1.19 -6.55
N ALA A 832 -52.61 -1.82 -6.04
CA ALA A 832 -52.53 -3.00 -5.18
C ALA A 832 -51.85 -4.23 -5.83
N VAL A 833 -51.81 -4.31 -7.17
CA VAL A 833 -51.15 -5.40 -7.91
C VAL A 833 -49.63 -5.43 -7.68
N ALA A 834 -49.02 -4.31 -7.28
CA ALA A 834 -47.61 -4.23 -6.92
C ALA A 834 -47.24 -5.09 -5.69
N TYR A 835 -48.20 -5.35 -4.79
CA TYR A 835 -47.98 -6.06 -3.52
C TYR A 835 -48.10 -7.59 -3.61
N ILE A 836 -48.45 -8.15 -4.78
CA ILE A 836 -48.59 -9.60 -4.97
C ILE A 836 -47.20 -10.24 -5.12
N PRO A 837 -46.77 -11.20 -4.27
CA PRO A 837 -45.45 -11.82 -4.38
C PRO A 837 -45.45 -12.98 -5.40
N ASP A 838 -45.66 -12.67 -6.68
CA ASP A 838 -45.68 -13.63 -7.81
C ASP A 838 -44.47 -14.59 -7.84
N ARG A 839 -43.25 -14.07 -7.61
CA ARG A 839 -42.03 -14.89 -7.52
C ARG A 839 -42.09 -15.93 -6.40
N PHE A 840 -42.67 -15.58 -5.26
CA PHE A 840 -42.87 -16.52 -4.15
C PHE A 840 -43.82 -17.65 -4.51
N ILE A 841 -44.92 -17.31 -5.21
CA ILE A 841 -45.93 -18.28 -5.62
C ILE A 841 -45.29 -19.32 -6.56
N VAL A 842 -44.47 -18.90 -7.52
CA VAL A 842 -43.73 -19.82 -8.41
C VAL A 842 -42.76 -20.72 -7.62
N VAL A 843 -41.99 -20.15 -6.69
CA VAL A 843 -41.08 -20.91 -5.81
C VAL A 843 -41.81 -21.97 -4.99
N VAL A 844 -42.86 -21.57 -4.26
CA VAL A 844 -43.63 -22.45 -3.36
C VAL A 844 -44.35 -23.54 -4.15
N LEU A 845 -45.00 -23.19 -5.28
CA LEU A 845 -45.62 -24.18 -6.16
C LEU A 845 -44.59 -25.16 -6.72
N SER A 846 -43.40 -24.71 -7.12
CA SER A 846 -42.36 -25.61 -7.64
C SER A 846 -41.91 -26.66 -6.62
N ALA A 847 -41.78 -26.28 -5.34
CA ALA A 847 -41.41 -27.20 -4.26
C ALA A 847 -42.55 -28.19 -3.93
N ILE A 848 -43.80 -27.71 -3.88
CA ILE A 848 -44.99 -28.56 -3.66
C ILE A 848 -45.16 -29.57 -4.80
N LEU A 849 -45.00 -29.15 -6.06
CA LEU A 849 -45.08 -30.04 -7.23
C LEU A 849 -43.93 -31.06 -7.23
N THR A 850 -42.71 -30.64 -6.90
CA THR A 850 -41.53 -31.51 -6.78
C THR A 850 -41.74 -32.61 -5.73
N TYR A 851 -42.31 -32.26 -4.58
CA TYR A 851 -42.70 -33.21 -3.54
C TYR A 851 -43.84 -34.14 -4.00
N ALA A 852 -44.93 -33.59 -4.54
CA ALA A 852 -46.14 -34.34 -4.89
C ALA A 852 -45.90 -35.35 -6.02
N PHE A 853 -45.17 -34.97 -7.07
CA PHE A 853 -44.82 -35.85 -8.19
C PHE A 853 -43.53 -36.66 -7.98
N ARG A 854 -42.81 -36.41 -6.86
CA ARG A 854 -41.48 -36.98 -6.55
C ARG A 854 -40.52 -36.87 -7.73
N TRP A 855 -40.35 -35.64 -8.23
CA TRP A 855 -39.39 -35.33 -9.29
C TRP A 855 -37.94 -35.48 -8.83
N ASP A 856 -37.68 -35.44 -7.52
CA ASP A 856 -36.41 -35.82 -6.88
C ASP A 856 -35.93 -37.21 -7.35
N ARG A 857 -36.85 -38.19 -7.36
CA ARG A 857 -36.57 -39.57 -7.80
C ARG A 857 -36.49 -39.73 -9.32
N GLN A 858 -36.88 -38.70 -10.07
CA GLN A 858 -36.85 -38.65 -11.54
C GLN A 858 -35.63 -37.89 -12.06
N GLY A 859 -34.64 -37.59 -11.20
CA GLY A 859 -33.41 -36.91 -11.59
C GLY A 859 -33.51 -35.39 -11.70
N LEU A 860 -34.59 -34.76 -11.20
CA LEU A 860 -34.65 -33.31 -11.09
C LEU A 860 -33.61 -32.82 -10.06
N ALA A 861 -32.83 -31.81 -10.43
CA ALA A 861 -31.79 -31.27 -9.54
C ALA A 861 -32.45 -30.42 -8.44
N ILE A 862 -32.58 -30.97 -7.23
CA ILE A 862 -33.09 -30.28 -6.04
C ILE A 862 -31.96 -29.69 -5.18
N LEU A 863 -32.29 -28.77 -4.27
CA LEU A 863 -31.33 -28.15 -3.36
C LEU A 863 -30.67 -29.19 -2.42
N GLY A 864 -31.48 -30.03 -1.76
CA GLY A 864 -31.03 -31.08 -0.85
C GLY A 864 -31.01 -30.67 0.64
N GLU A 865 -30.31 -31.43 1.46
CA GLU A 865 -30.26 -31.24 2.92
C GLU A 865 -29.27 -30.12 3.30
N VAL A 866 -29.79 -28.97 3.75
CA VAL A 866 -28.97 -27.80 4.10
C VAL A 866 -28.57 -27.86 5.58
N LYS A 867 -27.32 -28.24 5.85
CA LYS A 867 -26.74 -28.33 7.20
C LYS A 867 -26.01 -27.04 7.61
N ALA A 868 -26.03 -26.74 8.91
CA ALA A 868 -25.17 -25.72 9.51
C ALA A 868 -23.82 -26.35 9.90
N SER A 869 -22.74 -25.97 9.23
CA SER A 869 -21.41 -26.63 9.28
C SER A 869 -20.67 -26.56 10.63
N GLY A 870 -21.32 -26.12 11.71
CA GLY A 870 -20.79 -26.14 13.08
C GLY A 870 -21.75 -26.71 14.12
N GLY A 871 -22.89 -27.30 13.70
CA GLY A 871 -23.91 -27.86 14.61
C GLY A 871 -24.88 -26.85 15.23
N SER A 872 -24.58 -25.54 15.19
CA SER A 872 -25.54 -24.48 15.52
C SER A 872 -25.48 -23.33 14.51
N ALA A 873 -26.63 -22.67 14.29
CA ALA A 873 -26.69 -21.48 13.45
C ALA A 873 -26.00 -20.27 14.12
N PHE A 874 -25.50 -19.33 13.31
CA PHE A 874 -24.90 -18.05 13.75
C PHE A 874 -23.73 -18.17 14.75
N GLN A 875 -22.86 -19.17 14.58
CA GLN A 875 -21.57 -19.19 15.30
C GLN A 875 -20.65 -18.06 14.84
N ILE A 876 -20.01 -17.39 15.79
CA ILE A 876 -18.98 -16.38 15.51
C ILE A 876 -17.62 -17.07 15.38
N HIS A 877 -17.07 -17.08 14.17
CA HIS A 877 -15.73 -17.59 13.87
C HIS A 877 -14.83 -16.44 13.46
N TRP A 878 -13.66 -16.30 14.09
CA TRP A 878 -12.74 -15.21 13.76
C TRP A 878 -12.07 -15.44 12.38
N PRO A 879 -12.26 -14.53 11.39
CA PRO A 879 -11.83 -14.79 10.01
C PRO A 879 -10.32 -14.56 9.77
N PHE A 880 -9.56 -14.16 10.79
CA PHE A 880 -8.10 -13.97 10.70
C PHE A 880 -7.35 -14.85 11.71
N ASP A 881 -7.65 -16.15 11.72
CA ASP A 881 -6.93 -17.13 12.52
C ASP A 881 -5.53 -17.43 11.92
N LEU A 882 -4.50 -17.37 12.78
CA LEU A 882 -3.10 -17.49 12.38
C LEU A 882 -2.74 -18.88 11.85
N ASN A 883 -3.44 -19.94 12.30
CA ASN A 883 -3.20 -21.31 11.84
C ASN A 883 -3.47 -21.47 10.33
N HIS A 884 -4.32 -20.62 9.76
CA HIS A 884 -4.83 -20.71 8.39
C HIS A 884 -4.23 -19.65 7.44
N ILE A 885 -3.13 -18.98 7.85
CA ILE A 885 -2.52 -17.83 7.15
C ILE A 885 -2.12 -18.09 5.68
N LYS A 886 -1.96 -19.36 5.29
CA LYS A 886 -1.77 -19.77 3.88
C LYS A 886 -2.90 -19.26 2.98
N HIS A 887 -4.15 -19.48 3.38
CA HIS A 887 -5.33 -19.09 2.60
C HIS A 887 -5.50 -17.56 2.55
N ILE A 888 -5.14 -16.85 3.63
CA ILE A 888 -5.19 -15.37 3.68
C ILE A 888 -4.33 -14.75 2.57
N ARG A 889 -3.14 -15.28 2.30
CA ARG A 889 -2.23 -14.76 1.26
C ARG A 889 -2.77 -14.98 -0.16
N GLU A 890 -3.45 -16.10 -0.41
CA GLU A 890 -4.03 -16.40 -1.73
C GLU A 890 -5.36 -15.66 -1.94
N ALA A 891 -6.19 -15.59 -0.90
CA ALA A 891 -7.44 -14.84 -0.88
C ALA A 891 -7.25 -13.34 -1.12
N LEU A 892 -6.13 -12.75 -0.69
CA LEU A 892 -5.91 -11.30 -0.71
C LEU A 892 -6.13 -10.63 -2.09
N SER A 893 -5.68 -11.27 -3.18
CA SER A 893 -5.83 -10.72 -4.53
C SER A 893 -7.29 -10.70 -4.97
N THR A 894 -8.00 -11.82 -4.82
CA THR A 894 -9.40 -11.94 -5.23
C THR A 894 -10.33 -11.18 -4.29
N ALA A 895 -10.02 -11.11 -2.99
CA ALA A 895 -10.74 -10.29 -2.02
C ALA A 895 -10.60 -8.79 -2.31
N PHE A 896 -9.44 -8.34 -2.83
CA PHE A 896 -9.30 -6.97 -3.34
C PHE A 896 -10.17 -6.73 -4.60
N LEU A 897 -10.25 -7.68 -5.52
CA LEU A 897 -11.14 -7.58 -6.69
C LEU A 897 -12.63 -7.59 -6.29
N ILE A 898 -13.01 -8.42 -5.34
CA ILE A 898 -14.37 -8.47 -4.74
C ILE A 898 -14.69 -7.15 -4.03
N ALA A 899 -13.73 -6.59 -3.27
CA ALA A 899 -13.89 -5.28 -2.63
C ALA A 899 -14.08 -4.14 -3.64
N LEU A 900 -13.32 -4.17 -4.73
CA LEU A 900 -13.36 -3.19 -5.81
C LEU A 900 -14.69 -3.26 -6.58
N LEU A 901 -15.11 -4.47 -6.97
CA LEU A 901 -16.41 -4.76 -7.58
C LEU A 901 -17.56 -4.26 -6.68
N GLY A 902 -17.56 -4.69 -5.42
CA GLY A 902 -18.62 -4.40 -4.47
C GLY A 902 -18.74 -2.92 -4.10
N PHE A 903 -17.63 -2.17 -4.09
CA PHE A 903 -17.66 -0.71 -4.00
C PHE A 903 -18.42 -0.10 -5.18
N PHE A 904 -18.12 -0.52 -6.41
CA PHE A 904 -18.78 0.03 -7.60
C PHE A 904 -20.25 -0.34 -7.68
N GLU A 905 -20.62 -1.60 -7.50
CA GLU A 905 -22.03 -2.04 -7.46
C GLU A 905 -22.83 -1.22 -6.43
N SER A 906 -22.29 -1.09 -5.22
CA SER A 906 -22.89 -0.29 -4.14
C SER A 906 -23.05 1.19 -4.50
N SER A 907 -22.00 1.82 -5.06
CA SER A 907 -22.02 3.25 -5.37
C SER A 907 -22.97 3.56 -6.55
N VAL A 908 -23.11 2.62 -7.49
CA VAL A 908 -24.05 2.67 -8.61
C VAL A 908 -25.50 2.60 -8.12
N ALA A 909 -25.81 1.61 -7.28
CA ALA A 909 -27.13 1.49 -6.67
C ALA A 909 -27.47 2.75 -5.84
N ALA A 910 -26.53 3.20 -5.01
CA ALA A 910 -26.66 4.41 -4.19
C ALA A 910 -26.96 5.66 -5.03
N LYS A 911 -26.22 5.88 -6.15
CA LYS A 911 -26.46 6.99 -7.08
C LYS A 911 -27.83 6.92 -7.75
N ALA A 912 -28.18 5.77 -8.32
CA ALA A 912 -29.43 5.60 -9.08
C ALA A 912 -30.71 5.75 -8.22
N LEU A 913 -30.62 5.46 -6.92
CA LEU A 913 -31.71 5.64 -5.96
C LEU A 913 -31.72 7.05 -5.34
N GLY A 914 -30.54 7.60 -5.07
CA GLY A 914 -30.35 8.85 -4.33
C GLY A 914 -30.86 10.10 -5.05
N THR A 915 -30.87 10.11 -6.39
CA THR A 915 -31.32 11.24 -7.21
C THR A 915 -32.78 11.66 -7.00
N GLU A 916 -33.63 10.81 -6.43
CA GLU A 916 -35.06 11.08 -6.20
C GLU A 916 -35.40 11.27 -4.71
N SER A 917 -34.43 11.16 -3.80
CA SER A 917 -34.67 11.19 -2.34
C SER A 917 -34.84 12.60 -1.74
N SER A 918 -35.04 13.61 -2.58
CA SER A 918 -35.11 15.04 -2.20
C SER A 918 -36.48 15.47 -1.70
N ASP A 919 -37.54 14.73 -2.02
CA ASP A 919 -38.93 15.14 -1.82
C ASP A 919 -39.47 14.75 -0.43
N PRO A 920 -39.98 15.70 0.39
CA PRO A 920 -40.33 15.45 1.79
C PRO A 920 -41.52 14.51 2.03
N ALA A 921 -42.27 14.11 1.00
CA ALA A 921 -43.31 13.08 1.11
C ALA A 921 -42.76 11.64 1.03
N HIS A 922 -41.51 11.45 0.56
CA HIS A 922 -41.01 10.15 0.09
C HIS A 922 -39.92 9.50 0.96
N GLY A 923 -39.35 10.18 1.95
CA GLY A 923 -38.35 9.57 2.86
C GLY A 923 -37.90 10.44 4.04
N PRO A 924 -36.99 9.93 4.90
CA PRO A 924 -36.42 10.65 6.03
C PRO A 924 -35.48 11.79 5.56
N GLN A 925 -35.63 12.97 6.16
CA GLN A 925 -35.06 14.21 5.63
C GLN A 925 -33.56 14.36 5.90
N GLY A 926 -32.86 14.95 4.91
CA GLY A 926 -31.46 15.35 5.01
C GLY A 926 -30.45 14.20 4.99
N MET A 927 -30.81 13.03 4.46
CA MET A 927 -29.88 11.92 4.23
C MET A 927 -29.04 12.20 2.98
N SER A 928 -28.00 13.02 3.13
CA SER A 928 -27.01 13.31 2.08
C SER A 928 -26.21 12.05 1.74
N LEU A 929 -26.29 11.59 0.49
CA LEU A 929 -25.46 10.49 -0.02
C LEU A 929 -23.96 10.85 0.08
N SER A 930 -23.12 9.91 0.50
CA SER A 930 -21.68 10.15 0.59
C SER A 930 -20.87 8.86 0.33
N PRO A 931 -20.10 8.76 -0.78
CA PRO A 931 -19.35 7.55 -1.12
C PRO A 931 -18.41 7.05 -0.02
N ASN A 932 -17.81 7.96 0.76
CA ASN A 932 -16.96 7.58 1.90
C ASN A 932 -17.74 6.94 3.05
N ARG A 933 -18.99 7.34 3.29
CA ARG A 933 -19.86 6.70 4.30
C ARG A 933 -20.44 5.38 3.79
N GLU A 934 -20.76 5.28 2.50
CA GLU A 934 -21.14 3.99 1.87
C GLU A 934 -19.98 2.97 1.95
N LEU A 935 -18.74 3.38 1.65
CA LEU A 935 -17.55 2.55 1.85
C LEU A 935 -17.42 2.07 3.31
N VAL A 936 -17.56 2.95 4.31
CA VAL A 936 -17.52 2.53 5.72
C VAL A 936 -18.67 1.57 6.05
N ALA A 937 -19.90 1.85 5.60
CA ALA A 937 -21.06 0.99 5.88
C ALA A 937 -20.91 -0.41 5.27
N MET A 938 -20.55 -0.51 3.98
CA MET A 938 -20.31 -1.79 3.30
C MET A 938 -19.08 -2.52 3.87
N GLY A 939 -18.03 -1.78 4.24
CA GLY A 939 -16.83 -2.33 4.85
C GLY A 939 -17.10 -2.97 6.21
N VAL A 940 -17.82 -2.28 7.10
CA VAL A 940 -18.23 -2.86 8.39
C VAL A 940 -19.21 -4.01 8.19
N ALA A 941 -20.19 -3.89 7.28
CA ALA A 941 -21.15 -4.98 7.00
C ALA A 941 -20.44 -6.27 6.56
N ASN A 942 -19.49 -6.20 5.63
CA ASN A 942 -18.73 -7.37 5.18
C ASN A 942 -17.71 -7.85 6.22
N PHE A 943 -17.07 -6.96 6.97
CA PHE A 943 -16.17 -7.36 8.05
C PHE A 943 -16.91 -8.16 9.14
N VAL A 944 -18.10 -7.70 9.55
CA VAL A 944 -18.96 -8.41 10.50
C VAL A 944 -19.54 -9.70 9.88
N GLY A 945 -19.99 -9.67 8.63
CA GLY A 945 -20.46 -10.86 7.91
C GLY A 945 -19.39 -11.96 7.78
N GLY A 946 -18.13 -11.58 7.54
CA GLY A 946 -16.99 -12.53 7.52
C GLY A 946 -16.83 -13.30 8.83
N CYS A 947 -17.13 -12.68 9.98
CA CYS A 947 -17.14 -13.34 11.29
C CYS A 947 -18.28 -14.38 11.47
N PHE A 948 -19.27 -14.40 10.57
CA PHE A 948 -20.34 -15.41 10.50
C PHE A 948 -20.19 -16.33 9.27
N MET A 949 -18.97 -16.42 8.68
CA MET A 949 -18.69 -17.21 7.48
C MET A 949 -19.54 -16.83 6.24
N ALA A 950 -20.07 -15.61 6.20
CA ALA A 950 -20.98 -15.16 5.16
C ALA A 950 -20.30 -14.97 3.79
N LEU A 951 -21.10 -15.06 2.72
CA LEU A 951 -20.74 -14.57 1.38
C LEU A 951 -20.48 -13.05 1.37
N PRO A 952 -19.64 -12.53 0.45
CA PRO A 952 -19.52 -11.10 0.19
C PRO A 952 -20.85 -10.49 -0.27
N ALA A 953 -21.19 -9.31 0.25
CA ALA A 953 -22.51 -8.71 0.05
C ALA A 953 -22.48 -7.18 -0.03
N PHE A 954 -23.14 -6.64 -1.06
CA PHE A 954 -23.00 -5.26 -1.50
C PHE A 954 -24.34 -4.59 -1.81
N GLY A 955 -24.34 -3.32 -2.18
CA GLY A 955 -25.55 -2.60 -2.59
C GLY A 955 -26.00 -3.00 -3.99
N GLY A 956 -26.97 -3.91 -4.10
CA GLY A 956 -27.42 -4.41 -5.40
C GLY A 956 -28.49 -3.51 -6.02
N TYR A 957 -28.26 -3.01 -7.24
CA TYR A 957 -29.21 -2.10 -7.90
C TYR A 957 -30.58 -2.75 -8.16
N GLY A 958 -30.60 -3.94 -8.77
CA GLY A 958 -31.84 -4.64 -9.12
C GLY A 958 -32.75 -4.93 -7.92
N ARG A 959 -32.16 -5.33 -6.77
CA ARG A 959 -32.93 -5.51 -5.52
C ARG A 959 -33.45 -4.21 -4.95
N SER A 960 -32.61 -3.18 -4.91
CA SER A 960 -32.97 -1.90 -4.31
C SER A 960 -34.04 -1.16 -5.12
N LYS A 961 -34.04 -1.33 -6.46
CA LYS A 961 -35.13 -0.89 -7.35
C LYS A 961 -36.46 -1.58 -7.03
N VAL A 962 -36.46 -2.87 -6.72
CA VAL A 962 -37.66 -3.62 -6.29
C VAL A 962 -38.12 -3.23 -4.89
N ASN A 963 -37.20 -3.06 -3.93
CA ASN A 963 -37.51 -2.56 -2.57
C ASN A 963 -38.21 -1.19 -2.65
N LYS A 964 -37.70 -0.28 -3.49
CA LYS A 964 -38.31 1.02 -3.77
C LYS A 964 -39.70 0.90 -4.43
N SER A 965 -39.83 0.10 -5.50
CA SER A 965 -41.09 0.00 -6.26
C SER A 965 -42.21 -0.77 -5.53
N THR A 966 -41.87 -1.59 -4.55
CA THR A 966 -42.83 -2.29 -3.65
C THR A 966 -43.25 -1.44 -2.44
N GLY A 967 -42.69 -0.24 -2.27
CA GLY A 967 -43.10 0.72 -1.25
C GLY A 967 -42.15 0.90 -0.06
N GLY A 968 -40.96 0.30 -0.09
CA GLY A 968 -39.92 0.52 0.92
C GLY A 968 -39.37 1.95 0.84
N ARG A 969 -39.44 2.68 1.96
CA ARG A 969 -39.07 4.10 2.06
C ARG A 969 -37.89 4.34 3.00
N THR A 970 -37.62 3.40 3.91
CA THR A 970 -36.60 3.59 4.95
C THR A 970 -35.73 2.34 5.16
N PRO A 971 -34.57 2.47 5.84
CA PRO A 971 -33.75 1.31 6.19
C PRO A 971 -34.44 0.28 7.09
N MET A 972 -35.63 0.61 7.64
CA MET A 972 -36.45 -0.36 8.38
C MET A 972 -36.85 -1.56 7.51
N SER A 973 -36.99 -1.41 6.18
CA SER A 973 -37.25 -2.58 5.32
C SER A 973 -36.08 -3.58 5.34
N SER A 974 -34.84 -3.11 5.38
CA SER A 974 -33.63 -3.94 5.53
C SER A 974 -33.51 -4.58 6.93
N ILE A 975 -34.02 -3.94 7.99
CA ILE A 975 -34.10 -4.54 9.34
C ILE A 975 -35.15 -5.65 9.40
N ILE A 976 -36.35 -5.40 8.85
CA ILE A 976 -37.43 -6.40 8.79
C ILE A 976 -36.99 -7.60 7.92
N LEU A 977 -36.31 -7.34 6.80
CA LEU A 977 -35.74 -8.35 5.90
C LEU A 977 -34.69 -9.24 6.58
N SER A 978 -33.80 -8.66 7.38
CA SER A 978 -32.86 -9.38 8.23
C SER A 978 -33.58 -10.30 9.22
N PHE A 979 -34.61 -9.79 9.91
CA PHE A 979 -35.39 -10.56 10.88
C PHE A 979 -36.17 -11.72 10.22
N ILE A 980 -36.78 -11.50 9.06
CA ILE A 980 -37.42 -12.56 8.25
C ILE A 980 -36.40 -13.63 7.85
N THR A 981 -35.19 -13.22 7.45
CA THR A 981 -34.12 -14.18 7.07
C THR A 981 -33.60 -14.95 8.28
N MET A 982 -33.53 -14.33 9.46
CA MET A 982 -33.16 -15.03 10.69
C MET A 982 -34.22 -16.06 11.12
N ILE A 983 -35.52 -15.70 11.06
CA ILE A 983 -36.63 -16.67 11.24
C ILE A 983 -36.51 -17.80 10.22
N CYS A 984 -36.20 -17.47 8.96
CA CYS A 984 -36.06 -18.45 7.90
C CYS A 984 -34.94 -19.47 8.19
N VAL A 985 -33.78 -19.01 8.67
CA VAL A 985 -32.64 -19.86 9.06
C VAL A 985 -33.02 -20.85 10.17
N PHE A 986 -33.77 -20.42 11.19
CA PHE A 986 -34.13 -21.28 12.31
C PHE A 986 -35.32 -22.23 12.04
N PHE A 987 -36.29 -21.83 11.22
CA PHE A 987 -37.57 -22.55 11.09
C PHE A 987 -37.91 -23.06 9.69
N LEU A 988 -37.44 -22.41 8.61
CA LEU A 988 -37.88 -22.71 7.24
C LEU A 988 -36.86 -23.51 6.42
N VAL A 989 -35.57 -23.47 6.77
CA VAL A 989 -34.49 -24.17 6.02
C VAL A 989 -34.81 -25.65 5.70
N PRO A 990 -35.37 -26.48 6.60
CA PRO A 990 -35.71 -27.87 6.28
C PRO A 990 -36.72 -28.03 5.14
N TYR A 991 -37.61 -27.05 4.95
CA TYR A 991 -38.64 -27.08 3.89
C TYR A 991 -38.09 -26.76 2.50
N PHE A 992 -36.86 -26.23 2.38
CA PHE A 992 -36.22 -25.97 1.10
C PHE A 992 -35.61 -27.22 0.44
N TYR A 993 -35.65 -28.39 1.08
CA TYR A 993 -35.11 -29.65 0.54
C TYR A 993 -35.59 -29.94 -0.89
N TYR A 994 -36.90 -29.83 -1.14
CA TYR A 994 -37.55 -30.11 -2.43
C TYR A 994 -37.51 -28.95 -3.44
N LEU A 995 -36.71 -27.91 -3.21
CA LEU A 995 -36.66 -26.74 -4.09
C LEU A 995 -35.79 -27.01 -5.33
N PRO A 996 -36.30 -26.91 -6.58
CA PRO A 996 -35.50 -27.21 -7.77
C PRO A 996 -34.45 -26.12 -8.07
N ARG A 997 -33.19 -26.54 -8.28
CA ARG A 997 -32.06 -25.67 -8.63
C ARG A 997 -32.32 -24.89 -9.93
N GLY A 998 -32.97 -25.53 -10.91
CA GLY A 998 -33.36 -24.85 -12.16
C GLY A 998 -34.35 -23.69 -11.97
N VAL A 999 -35.25 -23.75 -10.99
CA VAL A 999 -36.17 -22.64 -10.66
C VAL A 999 -35.44 -21.51 -9.93
N LEU A 1000 -34.40 -21.82 -9.14
CA LEU A 1000 -33.50 -20.82 -8.57
C LEU A 1000 -32.77 -20.04 -9.67
N SER A 1001 -32.24 -20.75 -10.66
CA SER A 1001 -31.56 -20.15 -11.80
C SER A 1001 -32.49 -19.30 -12.67
N ALA A 1002 -33.70 -19.78 -12.97
CA ALA A 1002 -34.72 -19.01 -13.67
C ALA A 1002 -35.06 -17.67 -13.01
N MET A 1003 -35.09 -17.60 -11.66
CA MET A 1003 -35.27 -16.32 -10.96
C MET A 1003 -34.10 -15.36 -11.15
N VAL A 1004 -32.86 -15.87 -11.14
CA VAL A 1004 -31.65 -15.08 -11.37
C VAL A 1004 -31.60 -14.59 -12.83
N SER A 1005 -31.99 -15.42 -13.80
CA SER A 1005 -32.13 -15.05 -15.22
C SER A 1005 -33.13 -13.90 -15.46
N VAL A 1006 -34.25 -13.87 -14.72
CA VAL A 1006 -35.20 -12.73 -14.77
C VAL A 1006 -34.60 -11.44 -14.22
N VAL A 1007 -33.76 -11.51 -13.18
CA VAL A 1007 -33.03 -10.35 -12.67
C VAL A 1007 -31.99 -9.88 -13.70
N ALA A 1008 -31.25 -10.81 -14.31
CA ALA A 1008 -30.25 -10.54 -15.33
C ALA A 1008 -30.85 -9.83 -16.57
N PHE A 1009 -31.98 -10.31 -17.07
CA PHE A 1009 -32.73 -9.66 -18.16
C PHE A 1009 -33.07 -8.19 -17.82
N SER A 1010 -33.53 -7.93 -16.58
CA SER A 1010 -33.88 -6.59 -16.12
C SER A 1010 -32.68 -5.63 -15.96
N LEU A 1011 -31.44 -6.10 -16.08
CA LEU A 1011 -30.24 -5.25 -16.16
C LEU A 1011 -29.90 -4.85 -17.60
N VAL A 1012 -30.07 -5.77 -18.55
CA VAL A 1012 -29.87 -5.53 -20.00
C VAL A 1012 -30.92 -4.56 -20.56
N GLU A 1013 -32.14 -4.62 -20.03
CA GLU A 1013 -33.30 -3.80 -20.41
C GLU A 1013 -33.06 -2.28 -20.29
N GLU A 1014 -32.10 -1.82 -19.48
CA GLU A 1014 -31.78 -0.39 -19.31
C GLU A 1014 -30.68 0.16 -20.24
N ALA A 1015 -30.13 -0.68 -21.12
CA ALA A 1015 -29.10 -0.26 -22.08
C ALA A 1015 -29.62 0.60 -23.26
N PRO A 1016 -30.76 0.28 -23.92
CA PRO A 1016 -31.14 0.88 -25.20
C PRO A 1016 -31.36 2.41 -25.15
N ASP A 1017 -31.93 2.93 -24.06
CA ASP A 1017 -32.27 4.36 -23.94
C ASP A 1017 -31.00 5.24 -23.94
N ASP A 1018 -29.99 4.84 -23.17
CA ASP A 1018 -28.71 5.55 -23.09
C ASP A 1018 -27.92 5.42 -24.40
N ILE A 1019 -28.00 4.26 -25.08
CA ILE A 1019 -27.41 4.05 -26.41
C ILE A 1019 -28.06 4.99 -27.44
N HIS A 1020 -29.39 5.04 -27.48
CA HIS A 1020 -30.12 5.94 -28.38
C HIS A 1020 -29.78 7.41 -28.10
N PHE A 1021 -29.66 7.81 -26.83
CA PHE A 1021 -29.23 9.15 -26.44
C PHE A 1021 -27.81 9.48 -26.94
N PHE A 1022 -26.82 8.60 -26.72
CA PHE A 1022 -25.46 8.86 -27.19
C PHE A 1022 -25.34 8.88 -28.71
N ILE A 1023 -26.10 8.05 -29.44
CA ILE A 1023 -26.19 8.13 -30.91
C ILE A 1023 -26.77 9.48 -31.35
N LYS A 1024 -27.88 9.92 -30.75
CA LYS A 1024 -28.55 11.19 -31.04
C LYS A 1024 -27.64 12.42 -30.81
N VAL A 1025 -26.77 12.36 -29.80
CA VAL A 1025 -25.79 13.41 -29.45
C VAL A 1025 -24.45 13.25 -30.19
N ARG A 1026 -24.28 12.20 -31.04
CA ARG A 1026 -23.02 11.84 -31.72
C ARG A 1026 -21.84 11.58 -30.77
N GLY A 1027 -22.14 11.05 -29.58
CA GLY A 1027 -21.18 10.70 -28.52
C GLY A 1027 -20.39 9.42 -28.82
N TRP A 1028 -19.61 9.42 -29.90
CA TRP A 1028 -18.87 8.23 -30.35
C TRP A 1028 -17.83 7.74 -29.33
N SER A 1029 -17.20 8.64 -28.57
CA SER A 1029 -16.25 8.28 -27.51
C SER A 1029 -16.92 7.53 -26.34
N GLU A 1030 -18.17 7.87 -26.05
CA GLU A 1030 -18.99 7.31 -24.98
C GLU A 1030 -19.46 5.91 -25.38
N LEU A 1031 -19.97 5.78 -26.61
CA LEU A 1031 -20.36 4.50 -27.21
C LEU A 1031 -19.17 3.53 -27.32
N MET A 1032 -17.99 4.01 -27.74
CA MET A 1032 -16.78 3.18 -27.83
C MET A 1032 -16.27 2.72 -26.46
N LEU A 1033 -16.28 3.60 -25.45
CA LEU A 1033 -15.93 3.20 -24.07
C LEU A 1033 -16.89 2.11 -23.55
N MET A 1034 -18.20 2.33 -23.73
CA MET A 1034 -19.25 1.39 -23.34
C MET A 1034 -19.11 0.03 -24.05
N PHE A 1035 -18.87 0.02 -25.36
CA PHE A 1035 -18.67 -1.19 -26.16
C PHE A 1035 -17.41 -1.95 -25.76
N VAL A 1036 -16.27 -1.26 -25.57
CA VAL A 1036 -15.00 -1.90 -25.16
C VAL A 1036 -15.13 -2.59 -23.80
N ILE A 1037 -15.82 -1.98 -22.84
CA ILE A 1037 -16.10 -2.58 -21.52
C ILE A 1037 -16.99 -3.82 -21.67
N PHE A 1038 -18.04 -3.71 -22.48
CA PHE A 1038 -18.98 -4.81 -22.73
C PHE A 1038 -18.30 -6.02 -23.37
N ALA A 1039 -17.55 -5.79 -24.45
CA ALA A 1039 -16.78 -6.83 -25.15
C ALA A 1039 -15.72 -7.47 -24.24
N ALA A 1040 -14.92 -6.68 -23.52
CA ALA A 1040 -13.88 -7.21 -22.64
C ALA A 1040 -14.44 -8.08 -21.49
N THR A 1041 -15.60 -7.72 -20.97
CA THR A 1041 -16.30 -8.45 -19.90
C THR A 1041 -16.78 -9.83 -20.36
N ILE A 1042 -17.32 -9.92 -21.58
CA ILE A 1042 -17.93 -11.17 -22.12
C ILE A 1042 -16.89 -12.09 -22.77
N ILE A 1043 -15.91 -11.53 -23.48
CA ILE A 1043 -14.91 -12.28 -24.25
C ILE A 1043 -13.79 -12.83 -23.36
N TYR A 1044 -13.35 -12.05 -22.36
CA TYR A 1044 -12.20 -12.40 -21.51
C TYR A 1044 -12.62 -12.70 -20.07
N SER A 1045 -12.97 -11.67 -19.30
CA SER A 1045 -13.42 -11.84 -17.91
C SER A 1045 -13.99 -10.55 -17.31
N LEU A 1046 -14.86 -10.71 -16.32
CA LEU A 1046 -15.45 -9.62 -15.54
C LEU A 1046 -14.40 -8.73 -14.84
N PRO A 1047 -13.36 -9.27 -14.16
CA PRO A 1047 -12.28 -8.43 -13.60
C PRO A 1047 -11.52 -7.62 -14.66
N LEU A 1048 -11.28 -8.17 -15.86
CA LEU A 1048 -10.60 -7.43 -16.92
C LEU A 1048 -11.46 -6.25 -17.42
N GLY A 1049 -12.77 -6.46 -17.60
CA GLY A 1049 -13.70 -5.40 -17.99
C GLY A 1049 -13.72 -4.22 -17.02
N ILE A 1050 -13.68 -4.50 -15.71
CA ILE A 1050 -13.57 -3.49 -14.64
C ILE A 1050 -12.26 -2.71 -14.78
N VAL A 1051 -11.12 -3.40 -14.77
CA VAL A 1051 -9.79 -2.77 -14.80
C VAL A 1051 -9.60 -1.96 -16.08
N LEU A 1052 -10.03 -2.47 -17.23
CA LEU A 1052 -9.97 -1.78 -18.52
C LEU A 1052 -10.84 -0.52 -18.53
N GLY A 1053 -12.09 -0.62 -18.09
CA GLY A 1053 -13.02 0.52 -18.07
C GLY A 1053 -12.59 1.65 -17.12
N ILE A 1054 -12.02 1.31 -15.96
CA ILE A 1054 -11.44 2.29 -15.03
C ILE A 1054 -10.16 2.88 -15.60
N GLY A 1055 -9.27 2.05 -16.15
CA GLY A 1055 -8.02 2.50 -16.76
C GLY A 1055 -8.26 3.49 -17.89
N LEU A 1056 -9.22 3.20 -18.78
CA LEU A 1056 -9.64 4.10 -19.86
C LEU A 1056 -10.32 5.38 -19.33
N SER A 1057 -11.15 5.27 -18.29
CA SER A 1057 -11.81 6.44 -17.67
C SER A 1057 -10.80 7.36 -16.98
N LEU A 1058 -9.88 6.81 -16.19
CA LEU A 1058 -8.76 7.54 -15.58
C LEU A 1058 -7.85 8.15 -16.65
N LEU A 1059 -7.45 7.39 -17.68
CA LEU A 1059 -6.62 7.90 -18.76
C LEU A 1059 -7.29 9.05 -19.52
N ARG A 1060 -8.61 9.01 -19.70
CA ARG A 1060 -9.39 10.11 -20.30
C ARG A 1060 -9.42 11.36 -19.40
N VAL A 1061 -9.59 11.18 -18.09
CA VAL A 1061 -9.52 12.28 -17.11
C VAL A 1061 -8.10 12.87 -17.06
N ILE A 1062 -7.06 12.04 -17.02
CA ILE A 1062 -5.66 12.47 -17.05
C ILE A 1062 -5.36 13.24 -18.34
N ARG A 1063 -5.72 12.71 -19.52
CA ARG A 1063 -5.56 13.39 -20.81
C ARG A 1063 -6.31 14.73 -20.91
N HIS A 1064 -7.42 14.89 -20.19
CA HIS A 1064 -8.12 16.16 -20.06
C HIS A 1064 -7.38 17.11 -19.11
N ALA A 1065 -6.93 16.61 -17.95
CA ALA A 1065 -6.25 17.39 -16.92
C ALA A 1065 -4.83 17.83 -17.31
N THR A 1066 -4.14 17.11 -18.19
CA THR A 1066 -2.76 17.45 -18.64
C THR A 1066 -2.70 18.44 -19.80
N LYS A 1067 -3.83 18.87 -20.37
CA LYS A 1067 -3.86 19.83 -21.49
C LYS A 1067 -4.08 21.27 -20.97
N PRO A 1068 -3.05 22.11 -20.82
CA PRO A 1068 -3.24 23.52 -20.44
C PRO A 1068 -4.01 24.28 -21.52
N ARG A 1069 -5.09 24.98 -21.11
CA ARG A 1069 -6.02 25.69 -22.01
C ARG A 1069 -5.79 27.20 -22.06
N ILE A 1070 -4.55 27.60 -22.36
CA ILE A 1070 -4.19 29.00 -22.56
C ILE A 1070 -4.99 29.59 -23.74
N GLN A 1071 -5.45 30.84 -23.62
CA GLN A 1071 -6.13 31.57 -24.69
C GLN A 1071 -5.45 32.93 -24.92
N LEU A 1072 -5.29 33.35 -26.17
CA LEU A 1072 -4.93 34.72 -26.52
C LEU A 1072 -6.20 35.58 -26.50
N LEU A 1073 -6.18 36.69 -25.77
CA LEU A 1073 -7.23 37.69 -25.79
C LEU A 1073 -6.88 38.86 -26.72
N VAL A 1074 -7.89 39.39 -27.40
CA VAL A 1074 -7.83 40.62 -28.20
C VAL A 1074 -9.00 41.53 -27.77
N LYS A 1075 -8.78 42.85 -27.73
CA LYS A 1075 -9.81 43.84 -27.42
C LYS A 1075 -10.79 43.94 -28.59
N VAL A 1076 -12.10 43.92 -28.33
CA VAL A 1076 -13.11 44.05 -29.39
C VAL A 1076 -13.17 45.52 -29.83
N PRO A 1077 -12.98 45.85 -31.13
CA PRO A 1077 -12.98 47.23 -31.62
C PRO A 1077 -14.26 47.98 -31.23
N GLY A 1078 -14.11 49.25 -30.85
CA GLY A 1078 -15.23 50.10 -30.41
C GLY A 1078 -15.78 49.78 -29.01
N THR A 1079 -15.17 48.86 -28.24
CA THR A 1079 -15.58 48.57 -26.86
C THR A 1079 -14.51 49.00 -25.86
N GLU A 1080 -14.92 49.52 -24.70
CA GLU A 1080 -13.95 49.95 -23.67
C GLU A 1080 -13.34 48.79 -22.88
N ASN A 1081 -14.05 47.66 -22.72
CA ASN A 1081 -13.67 46.59 -21.79
C ASN A 1081 -13.98 45.14 -22.26
N GLN A 1082 -14.38 44.91 -23.51
CA GLN A 1082 -14.67 43.55 -24.01
C GLN A 1082 -13.41 42.94 -24.63
N PHE A 1083 -13.01 41.76 -24.12
CA PHE A 1083 -11.85 41.01 -24.57
C PHE A 1083 -12.27 39.58 -24.92
N GLU A 1084 -12.03 39.16 -26.16
CA GLU A 1084 -12.44 37.85 -26.67
C GLU A 1084 -11.26 37.03 -27.19
N ASN A 1085 -11.49 35.72 -27.39
CA ASN A 1085 -10.45 34.81 -27.85
C ASN A 1085 -10.16 35.04 -29.34
N ALA A 1086 -8.90 35.35 -29.67
CA ALA A 1086 -8.45 35.59 -31.04
C ALA A 1086 -8.81 34.45 -32.01
N GLU A 1087 -8.70 33.18 -31.55
CA GLU A 1087 -9.03 31.99 -32.34
C GLU A 1087 -10.54 31.80 -32.59
N TYR A 1088 -11.39 32.50 -31.84
CA TYR A 1088 -12.84 32.52 -32.06
C TYR A 1088 -13.22 33.64 -33.03
N LEU A 1089 -12.73 34.87 -32.79
CA LEU A 1089 -12.98 36.03 -33.63
C LEU A 1089 -12.54 35.78 -35.09
N ALA A 1090 -11.38 35.16 -35.27
CA ALA A 1090 -10.85 34.76 -36.58
C ALA A 1090 -11.61 33.61 -37.28
N ARG A 1091 -12.70 33.10 -36.67
CA ARG A 1091 -13.60 32.08 -37.24
C ARG A 1091 -15.06 32.55 -37.39
N SER A 1092 -15.45 33.59 -36.65
CA SER A 1092 -16.81 34.15 -36.67
C SER A 1092 -16.94 35.39 -37.56
N VAL A 1093 -15.82 35.99 -37.97
CA VAL A 1093 -15.78 37.23 -38.76
C VAL A 1093 -15.21 36.93 -40.15
N ASP A 1094 -15.82 37.50 -41.19
CA ASP A 1094 -15.32 37.42 -42.56
C ASP A 1094 -13.87 37.88 -42.66
N ALA A 1095 -13.04 37.14 -43.39
CA ALA A 1095 -11.59 37.36 -43.44
C ALA A 1095 -11.19 38.77 -43.91
N ARG A 1096 -12.06 39.45 -44.69
CA ARG A 1096 -11.89 40.86 -45.07
C ARG A 1096 -11.98 41.81 -43.88
N ILE A 1097 -12.95 41.59 -42.97
CA ILE A 1097 -13.13 42.42 -41.77
C ILE A 1097 -12.04 42.08 -40.74
N LEU A 1098 -11.58 40.83 -40.66
CA LEU A 1098 -10.41 40.51 -39.83
C LEU A 1098 -9.14 41.22 -40.34
N GLY A 1099 -8.93 41.26 -41.67
CA GLY A 1099 -7.85 42.06 -42.27
C GLY A 1099 -7.96 43.56 -41.94
N GLN A 1100 -9.16 44.14 -42.10
CA GLN A 1100 -9.39 45.54 -41.73
C GLN A 1100 -9.28 45.80 -40.23
N ALA A 1101 -9.64 44.86 -39.36
CA ALA A 1101 -9.48 45.01 -37.91
C ALA A 1101 -8.01 44.92 -37.48
N VAL A 1102 -7.21 44.04 -38.11
CA VAL A 1102 -5.76 43.98 -37.88
C VAL A 1102 -5.08 45.25 -38.39
N SER A 1103 -5.40 45.75 -39.58
CA SER A 1103 -4.80 46.98 -40.10
C SER A 1103 -5.40 48.29 -39.55
N ALA A 1104 -6.58 48.28 -38.93
CA ALA A 1104 -7.05 49.41 -38.13
C ALA A 1104 -6.28 49.54 -36.80
N VAL A 1105 -5.72 48.43 -36.31
CA VAL A 1105 -4.82 48.35 -35.16
C VAL A 1105 -3.35 48.67 -35.57
N GLU A 1106 -3.08 48.88 -36.86
CA GLU A 1106 -1.83 49.46 -37.40
C GLU A 1106 -1.85 51.00 -37.41
N SER A 1107 -2.73 51.64 -36.63
CA SER A 1107 -2.51 53.03 -36.22
C SER A 1107 -1.36 53.08 -35.21
N GLU A 1108 -0.34 53.91 -35.45
CA GLU A 1108 0.87 54.00 -34.62
C GLU A 1108 0.59 54.34 -33.13
N ASN A 1109 -0.61 54.83 -32.81
CA ASN A 1109 -1.03 55.22 -31.46
C ASN A 1109 -1.91 54.20 -30.72
N ASP A 1110 -2.31 53.05 -31.31
CA ASP A 1110 -3.05 52.04 -30.53
C ASP A 1110 -2.09 51.19 -29.68
N LEU A 1111 -2.08 51.45 -28.38
CA LEU A 1111 -1.16 50.80 -27.45
C LEU A 1111 -1.46 49.31 -27.23
N SER A 1112 -2.62 48.82 -27.66
CA SER A 1112 -2.95 47.38 -27.64
C SER A 1112 -2.08 46.56 -28.60
N SER A 1113 -1.53 47.17 -29.66
CA SER A 1113 -0.65 46.54 -30.66
C SER A 1113 0.70 46.07 -30.07
N HIS A 1114 1.07 46.59 -28.90
CA HIS A 1114 2.33 46.32 -28.22
C HIS A 1114 2.23 45.26 -27.09
N ALA A 1115 1.04 44.71 -26.86
CA ALA A 1115 0.76 43.81 -25.74
C ALA A 1115 0.40 42.38 -26.18
N LEU A 1116 0.74 41.40 -25.33
CA LEU A 1116 0.34 40.00 -25.46
C LEU A 1116 -0.52 39.61 -24.25
N ILE A 1117 -1.84 39.52 -24.46
CA ILE A 1117 -2.82 39.30 -23.38
C ILE A 1117 -3.18 37.81 -23.30
N ILE A 1118 -2.74 37.15 -22.22
CA ILE A 1118 -2.74 35.70 -22.08
C ILE A 1118 -3.69 35.30 -20.95
N LYS A 1119 -4.78 34.62 -21.30
CA LYS A 1119 -5.76 34.11 -20.33
C LYS A 1119 -5.45 32.67 -19.92
N ILE A 1120 -5.48 32.44 -18.61
CA ILE A 1120 -5.32 31.13 -17.97
C ILE A 1120 -6.65 30.79 -17.28
N PRO A 1121 -7.56 30.06 -17.98
CA PRO A 1121 -8.93 29.83 -17.53
C PRO A 1121 -9.10 28.61 -16.61
N GLU A 1122 -8.02 27.90 -16.27
CA GLU A 1122 -8.05 26.65 -15.50
C GLU A 1122 -6.91 26.60 -14.47
N PRO A 1123 -7.03 25.82 -13.38
CA PRO A 1123 -5.97 25.58 -12.40
C PRO A 1123 -4.64 25.16 -13.02
N LEU A 1124 -3.54 25.74 -12.53
CA LEU A 1124 -2.19 25.37 -12.92
C LEU A 1124 -1.62 24.33 -11.96
N THR A 1125 -1.29 23.14 -12.48
CA THR A 1125 -0.79 22.02 -11.69
C THR A 1125 0.35 21.32 -12.42
N PHE A 1126 1.16 20.54 -11.70
CA PHE A 1126 2.25 19.73 -12.26
C PHE A 1126 1.83 18.90 -13.51
N ALA A 1127 0.55 18.55 -13.62
CA ALA A 1127 0.00 17.78 -14.73
C ALA A 1127 -0.12 18.59 -16.04
N ASN A 1128 -0.41 19.89 -15.99
CA ASN A 1128 -0.60 20.73 -17.18
C ASN A 1128 0.49 21.79 -17.40
N THR A 1129 1.30 22.10 -16.39
CA THR A 1129 2.35 23.13 -16.49
C THR A 1129 3.56 22.70 -17.34
N GLY A 1130 3.79 21.41 -17.54
CA GLY A 1130 4.92 20.91 -18.36
C GLY A 1130 4.92 21.36 -19.82
N ASP A 1131 3.76 21.63 -20.43
CA ASP A 1131 3.62 22.15 -21.81
C ASP A 1131 3.34 23.67 -21.85
N LEU A 1132 3.29 24.34 -20.70
CA LEU A 1132 2.98 25.77 -20.56
C LEU A 1132 3.98 26.64 -21.33
N ARG A 1133 5.29 26.46 -21.06
CA ARG A 1133 6.37 27.22 -21.73
C ARG A 1133 6.38 27.02 -23.25
N SER A 1134 6.09 25.81 -23.72
CA SER A 1134 6.04 25.50 -25.17
C SER A 1134 4.88 26.22 -25.87
N ARG A 1135 3.72 26.31 -25.20
CA ARG A 1135 2.53 27.01 -25.72
C ARG A 1135 2.65 28.52 -25.68
N LEU A 1136 3.18 29.08 -24.59
CA LEU A 1136 3.44 30.51 -24.48
C LEU A 1136 4.38 30.95 -25.62
N ARG A 1137 5.46 30.21 -25.88
CA ARG A 1137 6.36 30.47 -27.01
C ARG A 1137 5.70 30.34 -28.39
N ARG A 1138 4.69 29.48 -28.55
CA ARG A 1138 3.88 29.45 -29.80
C ARG A 1138 2.97 30.67 -29.95
N LEU A 1139 2.36 31.14 -28.86
CA LEU A 1139 1.57 32.39 -28.87
C LEU A 1139 2.46 33.61 -29.16
N GLU A 1140 3.64 33.67 -28.54
CA GLU A 1140 4.67 34.71 -28.72
C GLU A 1140 5.17 34.85 -30.16
N LEU A 1141 5.37 33.72 -30.87
CA LEU A 1141 5.90 33.70 -32.24
C LEU A 1141 4.81 33.75 -33.33
N TYR A 1142 3.64 33.15 -33.08
CA TYR A 1142 2.63 32.87 -34.11
C TYR A 1142 1.22 33.39 -33.82
N GLY A 1143 0.96 33.93 -32.62
CA GLY A 1143 -0.38 34.38 -32.21
C GLY A 1143 -1.40 33.27 -31.93
N SER A 1144 -1.11 31.99 -32.22
CA SER A 1144 -1.98 30.85 -31.89
C SER A 1144 -1.18 29.65 -31.39
N ALA A 1145 -1.73 28.95 -30.39
CA ALA A 1145 -1.11 27.79 -29.76
C ALA A 1145 -1.22 26.51 -30.61
N ALA A 1146 -1.97 26.55 -31.72
CA ALA A 1146 -2.23 25.44 -32.64
C ALA A 1146 -1.34 25.45 -33.90
N VAL A 1147 -0.57 26.52 -34.13
CA VAL A 1147 0.31 26.67 -35.32
C VAL A 1147 1.48 25.67 -35.26
N HIS A 1148 1.84 25.10 -36.41
CA HIS A 1148 2.92 24.12 -36.51
C HIS A 1148 4.31 24.80 -36.41
N PRO A 1149 5.26 24.29 -35.60
CA PRO A 1149 6.56 24.96 -35.36
C PRO A 1149 7.49 25.11 -36.57
N ALA A 1150 7.17 24.50 -37.72
CA ALA A 1150 7.94 24.67 -38.96
C ALA A 1150 7.54 25.90 -39.79
N LEU A 1151 6.51 26.65 -39.37
CA LEU A 1151 6.11 27.89 -40.03
C LEU A 1151 7.03 29.06 -39.61
N PRO A 1152 7.21 30.08 -40.47
CA PRO A 1152 7.96 31.29 -40.14
C PRO A 1152 7.24 32.11 -39.06
N ARG A 1153 8.02 32.86 -38.28
CA ARG A 1153 7.53 33.76 -37.23
C ARG A 1153 6.60 34.83 -37.81
N ILE A 1154 5.47 35.08 -37.14
CA ILE A 1154 4.44 36.04 -37.58
C ILE A 1154 4.44 37.31 -36.71
N ARG A 1155 4.55 37.20 -35.37
CA ARG A 1155 4.66 38.36 -34.48
C ARG A 1155 6.10 38.87 -34.40
N GLN A 1156 6.29 40.19 -34.50
CA GLN A 1156 7.59 40.84 -34.35
C GLN A 1156 7.94 41.09 -32.87
N GLU A 1157 9.21 41.37 -32.55
CA GLU A 1157 9.69 41.46 -31.16
C GLU A 1157 9.11 42.64 -30.38
N TRP A 1158 8.93 43.79 -31.05
CA TRP A 1158 8.31 44.97 -30.45
C TRP A 1158 6.84 44.77 -30.04
N GLN A 1159 6.14 43.78 -30.61
CA GLN A 1159 4.75 43.44 -30.29
C GLN A 1159 4.63 42.64 -28.97
N ASN A 1160 5.74 42.27 -28.34
CA ASN A 1160 5.76 41.47 -27.11
C ASN A 1160 6.35 42.25 -25.91
N LYS A 1161 6.49 43.58 -26.01
CA LYS A 1161 7.04 44.46 -24.94
C LYS A 1161 6.27 44.35 -23.61
N THR A 1162 4.97 44.10 -23.67
CA THR A 1162 4.10 43.98 -22.47
C THR A 1162 3.36 42.64 -22.50
N ILE A 1163 3.48 41.85 -21.44
CA ILE A 1163 2.79 40.58 -21.24
C ILE A 1163 1.74 40.75 -20.14
N VAL A 1164 0.49 40.36 -20.40
CA VAL A 1164 -0.62 40.54 -19.44
C VAL A 1164 -1.29 39.19 -19.17
N PHE A 1165 -1.11 38.64 -17.96
CA PHE A 1165 -1.68 37.35 -17.55
C PHE A 1165 -3.03 37.51 -16.84
N ASP A 1166 -4.13 37.18 -17.53
CA ASP A 1166 -5.48 37.07 -16.94
C ASP A 1166 -5.65 35.71 -16.26
N ILE A 1167 -5.49 35.66 -14.93
CA ILE A 1167 -5.49 34.42 -14.15
C ILE A 1167 -6.78 34.14 -13.39
N HIS A 1168 -7.88 34.82 -13.73
CA HIS A 1168 -9.19 34.68 -13.06
C HIS A 1168 -9.70 33.22 -12.99
N GLY A 1169 -9.39 32.38 -13.99
CA GLY A 1169 -9.80 30.97 -14.00
C GLY A 1169 -8.80 30.00 -13.34
N ALA A 1170 -7.62 30.48 -12.94
CA ALA A 1170 -6.62 29.67 -12.25
C ALA A 1170 -6.98 29.52 -10.76
N THR A 1171 -8.14 28.92 -10.44
CA THR A 1171 -8.72 28.89 -9.08
C THR A 1171 -7.85 28.23 -8.01
N SER A 1172 -6.80 27.52 -8.42
CA SER A 1172 -5.70 27.06 -7.57
C SER A 1172 -4.43 26.90 -8.41
N ILE A 1173 -3.27 27.10 -7.79
CA ILE A 1173 -1.96 26.75 -8.34
C ILE A 1173 -1.20 25.85 -7.36
N ASP A 1174 -0.43 24.89 -7.86
CA ASP A 1174 0.51 24.09 -7.04
C ASP A 1174 1.95 24.59 -7.14
N ALA A 1175 2.84 24.10 -6.26
CA ALA A 1175 4.21 24.57 -6.17
C ALA A 1175 5.01 24.39 -7.50
N SER A 1176 4.73 23.34 -8.27
CA SER A 1176 5.36 23.12 -9.58
C SER A 1176 4.83 24.09 -10.64
N GLY A 1177 3.52 24.43 -10.58
CA GLY A 1177 2.94 25.50 -11.38
C GLY A 1177 3.50 26.87 -11.03
N VAL A 1178 3.66 27.20 -9.75
CA VAL A 1178 4.30 28.45 -9.31
C VAL A 1178 5.75 28.52 -9.78
N GLN A 1179 6.52 27.44 -9.67
CA GLN A 1179 7.91 27.41 -10.14
C GLN A 1179 8.02 27.65 -11.66
N ILE A 1180 7.24 26.91 -12.47
CA ILE A 1180 7.28 27.07 -13.93
C ILE A 1180 6.77 28.46 -14.35
N LEU A 1181 5.81 29.03 -13.64
CA LEU A 1181 5.37 30.40 -13.87
C LEU A 1181 6.45 31.42 -13.50
N LEU A 1182 7.18 31.24 -12.39
CA LEU A 1182 8.35 32.06 -12.03
C LEU A 1182 9.45 31.98 -13.10
N GLU A 1183 9.80 30.79 -13.58
CA GLU A 1183 10.79 30.62 -14.66
C GLU A 1183 10.37 31.35 -15.95
N VAL A 1184 9.08 31.34 -16.28
CA VAL A 1184 8.51 32.08 -17.42
C VAL A 1184 8.54 33.59 -17.19
N VAL A 1185 8.12 34.07 -16.02
CA VAL A 1185 8.07 35.51 -15.67
C VAL A 1185 9.49 36.10 -15.61
N SER A 1186 10.45 35.40 -14.99
CA SER A 1186 11.86 35.81 -14.98
C SER A 1186 12.44 35.85 -16.39
N SER A 1187 12.13 34.88 -17.25
CA SER A 1187 12.58 34.88 -18.64
C SER A 1187 12.01 36.06 -19.45
N TYR A 1188 10.78 36.52 -19.17
CA TYR A 1188 10.24 37.75 -19.78
C TYR A 1188 10.90 39.02 -19.23
N ALA A 1189 11.16 39.10 -17.91
CA ALA A 1189 11.87 40.21 -17.30
C ALA A 1189 13.33 40.33 -17.80
N GLU A 1190 14.04 39.20 -17.96
CA GLU A 1190 15.37 39.13 -18.58
C GLU A 1190 15.38 39.62 -20.04
N MET A 1191 14.27 39.41 -20.78
CA MET A 1191 14.06 39.94 -22.13
C MET A 1191 13.54 41.39 -22.14
N GLY A 1192 13.52 42.09 -20.99
CA GLY A 1192 13.06 43.48 -20.88
C GLY A 1192 11.56 43.68 -21.10
N SER A 1193 10.77 42.59 -21.09
CA SER A 1193 9.31 42.63 -21.26
C SER A 1193 8.62 42.86 -19.92
N ARG A 1194 7.68 43.80 -19.85
CA ARG A 1194 6.93 44.11 -18.63
C ARG A 1194 5.84 43.07 -18.41
N VAL A 1195 5.63 42.61 -17.18
CA VAL A 1195 4.69 41.52 -16.88
C VAL A 1195 3.65 41.99 -15.85
N PHE A 1196 2.38 41.99 -16.25
CA PHE A 1196 1.23 42.29 -15.39
C PHE A 1196 0.39 41.05 -15.13
N PHE A 1197 -0.19 40.95 -13.94
CA PHE A 1197 -1.16 39.93 -13.56
C PHE A 1197 -2.53 40.55 -13.27
N CYS A 1198 -3.56 40.06 -13.95
CA CYS A 1198 -4.93 40.55 -13.84
C CYS A 1198 -5.81 39.54 -13.09
N ARG A 1199 -6.73 40.06 -12.27
CA ARG A 1199 -7.83 39.30 -11.66
C ARG A 1199 -7.39 38.08 -10.84
N VAL A 1200 -6.43 38.27 -9.93
CA VAL A 1200 -5.94 37.22 -9.02
C VAL A 1200 -7.09 36.61 -8.20
N PRO A 1201 -7.35 35.27 -8.28
CA PRO A 1201 -8.43 34.65 -7.53
C PRO A 1201 -8.25 34.76 -6.01
N GLY A 1202 -9.23 35.38 -5.34
CA GLY A 1202 -9.18 35.70 -3.92
C GLY A 1202 -8.64 37.10 -3.57
N GLY A 1203 -8.20 37.88 -4.56
CA GLY A 1203 -7.63 39.21 -4.32
C GLY A 1203 -6.24 39.17 -3.66
N PRO A 1204 -5.79 40.28 -3.04
CA PRO A 1204 -4.46 40.36 -2.42
C PRO A 1204 -4.29 39.38 -1.24
N ASP A 1205 -5.32 39.17 -0.44
CA ASP A 1205 -5.33 38.18 0.66
C ASP A 1205 -5.54 36.73 0.16
N GLY A 1206 -5.57 36.53 -1.17
CA GLY A 1206 -5.79 35.24 -1.80
C GLY A 1206 -4.58 34.31 -1.67
N LYS A 1207 -4.84 33.01 -1.43
CA LYS A 1207 -3.78 31.98 -1.30
C LYS A 1207 -2.78 31.95 -2.47
N ILE A 1208 -3.21 32.37 -3.67
CA ILE A 1208 -2.38 32.45 -4.87
C ILE A 1208 -1.39 33.62 -4.78
N MET A 1209 -1.85 34.79 -4.30
CA MET A 1209 -0.98 35.94 -4.05
C MET A 1209 0.06 35.59 -2.99
N THR A 1210 -0.33 34.97 -1.87
CA THR A 1210 0.61 34.50 -0.84
C THR A 1210 1.62 33.48 -1.36
N MET A 1211 1.29 32.72 -2.41
CA MET A 1211 2.25 31.84 -3.08
C MET A 1211 3.19 32.60 -4.03
N PHE A 1212 2.70 33.62 -4.73
CA PHE A 1212 3.50 34.47 -5.62
C PHE A 1212 4.47 35.39 -4.86
N GLU A 1213 4.08 35.86 -3.67
CA GLU A 1213 4.96 36.57 -2.75
C GLU A 1213 6.09 35.66 -2.28
N ARG A 1214 5.75 34.46 -1.78
CA ARG A 1214 6.71 33.47 -1.25
C ARG A 1214 7.63 32.86 -2.29
N SER A 1215 7.25 32.87 -3.58
CA SER A 1215 8.10 32.43 -4.69
C SER A 1215 8.93 33.57 -5.30
N GLY A 1216 8.67 34.82 -4.94
CA GLY A 1216 9.34 35.98 -5.53
C GLY A 1216 8.78 36.45 -6.88
N ILE A 1217 7.69 35.87 -7.39
CA ILE A 1217 7.02 36.36 -8.61
C ILE A 1217 6.64 37.83 -8.46
N VAL A 1218 6.15 38.24 -7.28
CA VAL A 1218 5.78 39.64 -7.01
C VAL A 1218 6.99 40.57 -7.11
N SER A 1219 8.16 40.17 -6.60
CA SER A 1219 9.40 40.95 -6.76
C SER A 1219 9.90 40.98 -8.20
N THR A 1220 9.82 39.88 -8.95
CA THR A 1220 10.24 39.85 -10.37
C THR A 1220 9.37 40.74 -11.26
N CYS A 1221 8.08 40.93 -10.92
CA CYS A 1221 7.18 41.83 -11.65
C CYS A 1221 7.32 43.32 -11.26
N GLY A 1222 8.26 43.69 -10.39
CA GLY A 1222 8.41 45.07 -9.91
C GLY A 1222 7.55 45.46 -8.71
N GLY A 1223 6.88 44.50 -8.06
CA GLY A 1223 6.10 44.70 -6.84
C GLY A 1223 4.58 44.61 -7.04
N GLY A 1224 3.84 45.09 -6.04
CA GLY A 1224 2.36 44.98 -5.99
C GLY A 1224 1.62 45.77 -7.09
N SER A 1225 2.25 46.79 -7.67
CA SER A 1225 1.71 47.59 -8.79
C SER A 1225 1.43 46.77 -10.05
N ALA A 1226 2.13 45.64 -10.25
CA ALA A 1226 1.90 44.73 -11.38
C ALA A 1226 0.62 43.88 -11.24
N PHE A 1227 -0.09 43.93 -10.10
CA PHE A 1227 -1.24 43.09 -9.80
C PHE A 1227 -2.55 43.90 -9.81
N VAL A 1228 -3.23 43.87 -10.95
CA VAL A 1228 -4.38 44.75 -11.26
C VAL A 1228 -5.73 44.02 -11.27
N LYS A 1229 -6.82 44.79 -11.18
CA LYS A 1229 -8.20 44.30 -11.15
C LYS A 1229 -8.77 44.07 -12.55
N SER A 1230 -8.28 44.75 -13.59
CA SER A 1230 -8.74 44.54 -14.98
C SER A 1230 -7.60 44.50 -16.00
N VAL A 1231 -7.89 43.95 -17.19
CA VAL A 1231 -6.94 43.92 -18.31
C VAL A 1231 -6.71 45.33 -18.87
N ASP A 1232 -7.76 46.15 -18.93
CA ASP A 1232 -7.64 47.54 -19.40
C ASP A 1232 -6.82 48.41 -18.42
N GLU A 1233 -6.85 48.11 -17.12
CA GLU A 1233 -5.98 48.74 -16.10
C GLU A 1233 -4.50 48.40 -16.33
N ALA A 1234 -4.14 47.15 -16.66
CA ALA A 1234 -2.78 46.80 -17.06
C ALA A 1234 -2.33 47.54 -18.34
N LEU A 1235 -3.21 47.65 -19.35
CA LEU A 1235 -2.90 48.36 -20.59
C LEU A 1235 -2.71 49.87 -20.35
N ARG A 1236 -3.48 50.48 -19.45
CA ARG A 1236 -3.30 51.89 -19.06
C ARG A 1236 -2.00 52.14 -18.29
N LEU A 1237 -1.61 51.25 -17.38
CA LEU A 1237 -0.32 51.37 -16.68
C LEU A 1237 0.86 51.20 -17.65
N ALA A 1238 0.76 50.23 -18.57
CA ALA A 1238 1.74 50.05 -19.64
C ALA A 1238 1.83 51.25 -20.61
N ALA A 1239 0.75 52.04 -20.76
CA ALA A 1239 0.74 53.28 -21.53
C ALA A 1239 1.44 54.43 -20.79
N VAL A 1240 1.08 54.69 -19.54
CA VAL A 1240 1.59 55.84 -18.75
C VAL A 1240 3.11 55.78 -18.55
N GLU A 1241 3.67 54.58 -18.48
CA GLU A 1241 5.11 54.36 -18.38
C GLU A 1241 5.81 54.14 -19.75
N ALA A 1242 5.16 54.44 -20.89
CA ALA A 1242 5.74 54.30 -22.22
C ALA A 1242 6.32 55.62 -22.78
N ASP A 1243 5.88 56.78 -22.26
CA ASP A 1243 6.36 58.12 -22.64
C ASP A 1243 7.47 58.62 -21.70
N PRO A 1244 8.74 58.70 -22.16
CA PRO A 1244 9.83 59.33 -21.40
C PRO A 1244 9.89 60.84 -21.69
N VAL A 1245 8.85 61.59 -21.29
CA VAL A 1245 8.81 63.06 -21.44
C VAL A 1245 8.41 63.76 -20.13
N VAL A 1246 9.35 63.81 -19.19
CA VAL A 1246 9.44 64.78 -18.08
C VAL A 1246 10.91 65.15 -17.90
#